data_AF-A0A4Y8PWA1-F1
#
_entry.id   AF-A0A4Y8PWA1-F1
#
_cell.length_a   1.000
_cell.length_b   1.000
_cell.length_c   1.000
_cell.angle_alpha   90.00
_cell.angle_beta   90.00
_cell.angle_gamma   90.00
#
_symmetry.space_group_name_H-M   'P 1'
#
loop_
_entity.id
_entity.type
_entity.pdbx_description
1 polymer ?
#
loop_
_entity_poly.entity_id
_entity_poly.type
_entity_poly.pdbx_seq_one_letter_code
_entity_poly.pdbx_strand_id
1 'polypeptide(L)'
;MTISTATSGADIYYTTDGSAPTTSSTKYTSGFALSQSATVKAIAVKAGMNPSAVASAAYTIQATVNKVATPVFSPGASGAYSSPLAVTISTSTSGADIYYTTDGSAPTVASTKYTGPVSLTCAASTIKAIAVKAGMTNSDSASAAYTLNNCGDYAQGVDENGTTATIWFQSNVSSTWVDSHYKLNNGPMLNGSMTYNSGKGRFEQEVASLATGDVLAYSFTYNKAVGGLDTAVFNYTVKGNAKNPMINPPGGSFSAPQQVTLTSATSGAVIYYTEDGSTPTENSKKYTGPFVLTSSKTIKAIATKSGMYNSGVSSESYNFIDNQVEMPVFSSPGGTFAAAQTVTISTATSGATIYYTTNGSTPTTQSQVYAGPLTISATTNIKAIAVKAGMTASNVANASFIIGSNWDGMIFQLQNGSNGAYSDAQVYWLIIGYNPDTHKLCYVDTNGACQNASLGDNTIDIKGRKAANIFHTLAEKSWVKMPNIESGRMYISYGSPVYITINMNDLGDMGFAGPDLNNSTDPNRDVYFEFSEFTILNGEYWGNTTRVDGFGFPITMRLTGQGGFDKAPGDFDVYDKTVGDVGTRAEIFAAFEQEVPAEFKTLIQAPYRIVAPGKGGFDTMYGLNGPYEGPYIHYFDQYIDEVWDYYRTHDLNFFHPWFGQITGRVQGDTFVFNNGTAKVFKPTTPEVLEGKGNFDKGTILEKAIEAQLCAAINRHVALDTNQWGNVQAYYQTGPANYYAKFWHDHGIGGYAYGFCYDDVFEWSSLLHYTKPQTLTITVGW
;
A
#
# COMPACT_ATOMS: atom_id res chain seq x y z
N MET A 1 -51.44 -35.85 -66.08
CA MET A 1 -51.18 -37.26 -65.75
C MET A 1 -52.51 -37.98 -65.58
N THR A 2 -52.73 -39.09 -66.27
CA THR A 2 -53.94 -39.91 -66.14
C THR A 2 -53.58 -41.35 -65.79
N ILE A 3 -54.32 -41.96 -64.86
CA ILE A 3 -54.15 -43.35 -64.42
C ILE A 3 -55.45 -44.11 -64.71
N SER A 4 -55.38 -45.36 -65.19
CA SER A 4 -56.56 -46.15 -65.55
C SER A 4 -56.38 -47.63 -65.21
N THR A 5 -57.50 -48.34 -65.04
CA THR A 5 -57.54 -49.79 -64.82
C THR A 5 -58.54 -50.44 -65.78
N ALA A 6 -58.23 -51.65 -66.26
CA ALA A 6 -59.10 -52.42 -67.15
C ALA A 6 -60.22 -53.16 -66.39
N THR A 7 -60.09 -53.34 -65.07
CA THR A 7 -61.13 -53.99 -64.25
C THR A 7 -62.27 -53.02 -63.97
N SER A 8 -63.39 -53.21 -64.67
CA SER A 8 -64.57 -52.34 -64.52
C SER A 8 -65.11 -52.34 -63.08
N GLY A 9 -65.31 -51.14 -62.53
CA GLY A 9 -65.78 -50.91 -61.15
C GLY A 9 -64.73 -51.11 -60.04
N ALA A 10 -63.43 -51.15 -60.38
CA ALA A 10 -62.35 -51.13 -59.38
C ALA A 10 -61.91 -49.70 -59.05
N ASP A 11 -61.54 -49.46 -57.80
CA ASP A 11 -60.98 -48.19 -57.32
C ASP A 11 -59.46 -48.17 -57.50
N ILE A 12 -58.90 -47.06 -57.96
CA ILE A 12 -57.43 -46.88 -58.13
C ILE A 12 -56.89 -45.98 -57.04
N TYR A 13 -55.76 -46.34 -56.44
CA TYR A 13 -55.04 -45.56 -55.44
C TYR A 13 -53.58 -45.36 -55.87
N TYR A 14 -53.04 -44.15 -55.72
CA TYR A 14 -51.70 -43.79 -56.21
C TYR A 14 -50.91 -42.90 -55.26
N THR A 15 -49.60 -42.84 -55.50
CA THR A 15 -48.60 -41.98 -54.83
C THR A 15 -47.76 -41.29 -55.89
N THR A 16 -47.21 -40.10 -55.59
CA THR A 16 -46.35 -39.32 -56.52
C THR A 16 -44.91 -39.18 -56.02
N ASP A 17 -44.62 -39.72 -54.85
CA ASP A 17 -43.31 -39.68 -54.19
C ASP A 17 -42.49 -40.97 -54.40
N GLY A 18 -43.02 -41.93 -55.16
CA GLY A 18 -42.40 -43.22 -55.44
C GLY A 18 -42.62 -44.31 -54.37
N SER A 19 -43.37 -44.05 -53.30
CA SER A 19 -43.75 -45.06 -52.30
C SER A 19 -44.78 -46.06 -52.86
N ALA A 20 -44.88 -47.26 -52.27
CA ALA A 20 -45.83 -48.28 -52.73
C ALA A 20 -47.28 -47.92 -52.32
N PRO A 21 -48.24 -47.84 -53.26
CA PRO A 21 -49.60 -47.45 -52.95
C PRO A 21 -50.38 -48.57 -52.26
N THR A 22 -51.27 -48.19 -51.34
CA THR A 22 -52.26 -49.08 -50.67
C THR A 22 -53.65 -48.48 -50.81
N THR A 23 -54.70 -49.14 -50.30
CA THR A 23 -56.07 -48.58 -50.29
C THR A 23 -56.23 -47.32 -49.43
N SER A 24 -55.23 -46.97 -48.62
CA SER A 24 -55.19 -45.72 -47.85
C SER A 24 -54.44 -44.60 -48.59
N SER A 25 -53.82 -44.88 -49.73
CA SER A 25 -53.16 -43.86 -50.57
C SER A 25 -54.20 -42.98 -51.27
N THR A 26 -53.75 -41.98 -52.03
CA THR A 26 -54.66 -41.05 -52.69
C THR A 26 -55.50 -41.78 -53.74
N LYS A 27 -56.83 -41.77 -53.58
CA LYS A 27 -57.74 -42.35 -54.57
C LYS A 27 -57.73 -41.52 -55.85
N TYR A 28 -57.46 -42.14 -56.99
CA TYR A 28 -57.49 -41.49 -58.28
C TYR A 28 -58.94 -41.27 -58.74
N THR A 29 -59.34 -40.01 -58.87
CA THR A 29 -60.68 -39.61 -59.31
C THR A 29 -60.66 -38.82 -60.62
N SER A 30 -59.57 -38.12 -60.94
CA SER A 30 -59.33 -37.41 -62.21
C SER A 30 -57.84 -37.10 -62.42
N GLY A 31 -57.45 -36.63 -63.60
CA GLY A 31 -56.05 -36.37 -63.94
C GLY A 31 -55.42 -35.19 -63.19
N PHE A 32 -54.10 -35.25 -62.94
CA PHE A 32 -53.34 -34.24 -62.18
C PHE A 32 -52.02 -33.83 -62.87
N ALA A 33 -51.39 -32.72 -62.46
CA ALA A 33 -50.10 -32.26 -62.96
C ALA A 33 -48.98 -32.43 -61.92
N LEU A 34 -47.73 -32.56 -62.37
CA LEU A 34 -46.54 -32.58 -61.51
C LEU A 34 -45.81 -31.23 -61.62
N SER A 35 -45.56 -30.57 -60.49
CA SER A 35 -44.84 -29.29 -60.41
C SER A 35 -43.32 -29.44 -60.31
N GLN A 36 -42.83 -30.67 -60.14
CA GLN A 36 -41.43 -31.04 -60.07
C GLN A 36 -41.26 -32.48 -60.56
N SER A 37 -40.03 -32.85 -60.91
CA SER A 37 -39.68 -34.22 -61.30
C SER A 37 -40.12 -35.23 -60.22
N ALA A 38 -40.89 -36.27 -60.58
CA ALA A 38 -41.48 -37.20 -59.61
C ALA A 38 -41.74 -38.60 -60.19
N THR A 39 -41.92 -39.60 -59.31
CA THR A 39 -42.29 -40.98 -59.69
C THR A 39 -43.69 -41.31 -59.18
N VAL A 40 -44.62 -41.60 -60.11
CA VAL A 40 -46.00 -41.95 -59.79
C VAL A 40 -46.17 -43.46 -59.74
N LYS A 41 -46.71 -44.00 -58.64
CA LYS A 41 -47.05 -45.43 -58.49
C LYS A 41 -48.54 -45.64 -58.19
N ALA A 42 -49.20 -46.66 -58.73
CA ALA A 42 -50.63 -46.92 -58.52
C ALA A 42 -51.02 -48.40 -58.44
N ILE A 43 -52.08 -48.72 -57.67
CA ILE A 43 -52.77 -50.03 -57.64
C ILE A 43 -54.28 -49.87 -57.85
N ALA A 44 -54.94 -50.91 -58.36
CA ALA A 44 -56.39 -51.01 -58.45
C ALA A 44 -56.94 -52.09 -57.50
N VAL A 45 -58.05 -51.82 -56.81
CA VAL A 45 -58.65 -52.70 -55.81
C VAL A 45 -60.17 -52.81 -56.02
N LYS A 46 -60.71 -54.03 -55.90
CA LYS A 46 -62.15 -54.32 -55.96
C LYS A 46 -62.52 -55.35 -54.89
N ALA A 47 -63.63 -55.13 -54.18
CA ALA A 47 -64.07 -56.01 -53.10
C ALA A 47 -64.24 -57.46 -53.58
N GLY A 48 -63.70 -58.43 -52.82
CA GLY A 48 -63.70 -59.84 -53.18
C GLY A 48 -62.59 -60.28 -54.15
N MET A 49 -61.70 -59.37 -54.56
CA MET A 49 -60.52 -59.68 -55.38
C MET A 49 -59.22 -59.20 -54.71
N ASN A 50 -58.11 -59.87 -55.01
CA ASN A 50 -56.79 -59.39 -54.60
C ASN A 50 -56.45 -58.09 -55.37
N PRO A 51 -55.78 -57.10 -54.73
CA PRO A 51 -55.29 -55.89 -55.40
C PRO A 51 -54.42 -56.18 -56.63
N SER A 52 -54.41 -55.26 -57.60
CA SER A 52 -53.49 -55.35 -58.73
C SER A 52 -52.03 -55.24 -58.29
N ALA A 53 -51.10 -55.67 -59.15
CA ALA A 53 -49.71 -55.28 -59.02
C ALA A 53 -49.56 -53.75 -59.14
N VAL A 54 -48.47 -53.21 -58.57
CA VAL A 54 -48.16 -51.78 -58.59
C VAL A 54 -47.64 -51.37 -59.97
N ALA A 55 -48.32 -50.43 -60.63
CA ALA A 55 -47.81 -49.73 -61.81
C ALA A 55 -46.93 -48.53 -61.39
N SER A 56 -45.88 -48.19 -62.13
CA SER A 56 -44.91 -47.13 -61.77
C SER A 56 -44.39 -46.37 -63.01
N ALA A 57 -44.26 -45.03 -62.95
CA ALA A 57 -43.65 -44.18 -64.00
C ALA A 57 -42.94 -42.94 -63.42
N ALA A 58 -41.79 -42.55 -63.98
CA ALA A 58 -40.97 -41.40 -63.53
C ALA A 58 -40.92 -40.26 -64.56
N TYR A 59 -40.91 -39.00 -64.10
CA TYR A 59 -40.95 -37.77 -64.91
C TYR A 59 -39.91 -36.74 -64.45
N THR A 60 -39.25 -36.02 -65.39
CA THR A 60 -38.25 -34.97 -65.10
C THR A 60 -38.50 -33.63 -65.82
N ILE A 61 -38.18 -32.47 -65.19
CA ILE A 61 -38.33 -31.10 -65.73
C ILE A 61 -37.01 -30.28 -65.57
N GLN A 62 -36.56 -29.50 -66.59
CA GLN A 62 -35.33 -28.64 -66.58
C GLN A 62 -35.59 -27.17 -67.07
N ALA A 63 -34.85 -26.17 -66.54
CA ALA A 63 -34.94 -24.73 -66.91
C ALA A 63 -33.56 -24.02 -67.06
N THR A 64 -33.45 -23.00 -67.92
CA THR A 64 -32.24 -22.17 -68.19
C THR A 64 -32.35 -20.78 -67.51
N VAL A 65 -31.26 -20.22 -66.94
CA VAL A 65 -31.25 -18.92 -66.19
C VAL A 65 -30.36 -17.82 -66.79
N ASN A 66 -30.81 -16.55 -66.65
CA ASN A 66 -30.19 -15.30 -67.10
C ASN A 66 -29.38 -14.62 -65.96
N LYS A 67 -28.05 -14.42 -66.09
CA LYS A 67 -27.11 -14.03 -64.99
C LYS A 67 -26.33 -12.72 -65.26
N VAL A 68 -26.11 -11.91 -64.22
CA VAL A 68 -25.34 -10.63 -64.24
C VAL A 68 -23.82 -10.87 -64.37
N ALA A 69 -23.11 -9.99 -65.08
CA ALA A 69 -21.67 -10.06 -65.28
C ALA A 69 -20.85 -9.66 -64.03
N THR A 70 -19.76 -10.39 -63.79
CA THR A 70 -18.84 -10.21 -62.64
C THR A 70 -18.15 -8.83 -62.68
N PRO A 71 -18.08 -8.11 -61.54
CA PRO A 71 -17.36 -6.84 -61.47
C PRO A 71 -15.86 -6.94 -61.82
N VAL A 72 -15.29 -5.84 -62.30
CA VAL A 72 -13.86 -5.68 -62.59
C VAL A 72 -13.29 -4.46 -61.85
N PHE A 73 -12.03 -4.55 -61.42
CA PHE A 73 -11.32 -3.52 -60.66
C PHE A 73 -10.31 -2.77 -61.53
N SER A 74 -10.19 -1.45 -61.35
CA SER A 74 -9.17 -0.62 -62.00
C SER A 74 -8.55 0.39 -61.02
N PRO A 75 -7.20 0.43 -60.88
CA PRO A 75 -6.22 -0.40 -61.58
C PRO A 75 -6.33 -1.87 -61.14
N GLY A 76 -5.94 -2.82 -62.00
CA GLY A 76 -5.90 -4.24 -61.64
C GLY A 76 -4.87 -4.54 -60.55
N ALA A 77 -4.93 -5.71 -59.91
CA ALA A 77 -4.05 -6.07 -58.78
C ALA A 77 -2.57 -6.37 -59.15
N SER A 78 -2.06 -5.90 -60.28
CA SER A 78 -0.68 -6.15 -60.72
C SER A 78 0.24 -4.99 -60.38
N GLY A 79 1.24 -5.21 -59.51
CA GLY A 79 2.25 -4.22 -59.14
C GLY A 79 2.17 -3.77 -57.67
N ALA A 80 3.12 -2.94 -57.25
CA ALA A 80 3.16 -2.35 -55.92
C ALA A 80 2.64 -0.90 -55.97
N TYR A 81 1.72 -0.57 -55.08
CA TYR A 81 1.03 0.73 -55.06
C TYR A 81 1.38 1.53 -53.80
N SER A 82 1.35 2.85 -53.87
CA SER A 82 1.40 3.70 -52.68
C SER A 82 0.07 3.62 -51.91
N SER A 83 0.13 3.67 -50.58
CA SER A 83 -1.05 3.81 -49.73
C SER A 83 -1.34 5.30 -49.49
N PRO A 84 -2.60 5.78 -49.58
CA PRO A 84 -3.78 5.02 -49.99
C PRO A 84 -3.90 4.84 -51.52
N LEU A 85 -4.43 3.70 -51.95
CA LEU A 85 -4.72 3.41 -53.37
C LEU A 85 -6.21 3.58 -53.66
N ALA A 86 -6.57 4.43 -54.63
CA ALA A 86 -7.95 4.54 -55.11
C ALA A 86 -8.26 3.47 -56.18
N VAL A 87 -9.22 2.59 -55.90
CA VAL A 87 -9.68 1.51 -56.78
C VAL A 87 -11.12 1.76 -57.25
N THR A 88 -11.33 1.76 -58.55
CA THR A 88 -12.66 1.84 -59.16
C THR A 88 -13.21 0.44 -59.47
N ILE A 89 -14.53 0.27 -59.33
CA ILE A 89 -15.24 -0.99 -59.60
C ILE A 89 -16.26 -0.75 -60.73
N SER A 90 -16.34 -1.65 -61.70
CA SER A 90 -17.34 -1.57 -62.79
C SER A 90 -17.87 -2.95 -63.19
N THR A 91 -19.03 -3.01 -63.86
CA THR A 91 -19.58 -4.25 -64.46
C THR A 91 -20.11 -3.93 -65.86
N SER A 92 -20.05 -4.91 -66.77
CA SER A 92 -20.58 -4.76 -68.14
C SER A 92 -22.10 -4.90 -68.22
N THR A 93 -22.77 -5.37 -67.16
CA THR A 93 -24.24 -5.41 -67.11
C THR A 93 -24.78 -4.01 -66.83
N SER A 94 -25.21 -3.32 -67.89
CA SER A 94 -25.73 -1.96 -67.79
C SER A 94 -26.88 -1.85 -66.79
N GLY A 95 -26.79 -0.85 -65.88
CA GLY A 95 -27.79 -0.58 -64.85
C GLY A 95 -27.80 -1.57 -63.67
N ALA A 96 -26.73 -2.37 -63.48
CA ALA A 96 -26.56 -3.17 -62.27
C ALA A 96 -25.94 -2.34 -61.14
N ASP A 97 -26.41 -2.57 -59.90
CA ASP A 97 -25.82 -2.02 -58.68
C ASP A 97 -24.62 -2.89 -58.25
N ILE A 98 -23.56 -2.27 -57.71
CA ILE A 98 -22.37 -2.97 -57.21
C ILE A 98 -22.26 -2.81 -55.69
N TYR A 99 -21.93 -3.89 -54.98
CA TYR A 99 -21.71 -3.92 -53.53
C TYR A 99 -20.35 -4.56 -53.22
N TYR A 100 -19.62 -4.04 -52.23
CA TYR A 100 -18.24 -4.45 -51.95
C TYR A 100 -17.88 -4.52 -50.46
N THR A 101 -16.77 -5.21 -50.17
CA THR A 101 -16.11 -5.33 -48.86
C THR A 101 -14.60 -5.13 -49.02
N THR A 102 -13.93 -4.64 -47.96
CA THR A 102 -12.47 -4.39 -47.94
C THR A 102 -11.72 -5.15 -46.84
N ASP A 103 -12.44 -5.93 -46.03
CA ASP A 103 -11.95 -6.73 -44.90
C ASP A 103 -11.74 -8.22 -45.28
N GLY A 104 -11.92 -8.56 -46.56
CA GLY A 104 -11.82 -9.93 -47.06
C GLY A 104 -13.08 -10.78 -46.91
N SER A 105 -14.14 -10.30 -46.25
CA SER A 105 -15.43 -11.00 -46.14
C SER A 105 -16.18 -11.07 -47.48
N ALA A 106 -17.09 -12.03 -47.65
CA ALA A 106 -17.85 -12.18 -48.89
C ALA A 106 -18.90 -11.05 -49.04
N PRO A 107 -18.96 -10.34 -50.19
CA PRO A 107 -19.89 -9.24 -50.38
C PRO A 107 -21.32 -9.74 -50.63
N THR A 108 -22.30 -9.00 -50.09
CA THR A 108 -23.74 -9.22 -50.27
C THR A 108 -24.45 -7.90 -50.60
N VAL A 109 -25.75 -7.92 -50.88
CA VAL A 109 -26.53 -6.68 -51.09
C VAL A 109 -26.67 -5.82 -49.83
N ALA A 110 -26.32 -6.35 -48.65
CA ALA A 110 -26.23 -5.58 -47.41
C ALA A 110 -24.84 -4.95 -47.20
N SER A 111 -23.84 -5.32 -48.01
CA SER A 111 -22.51 -4.72 -47.98
C SER A 111 -22.54 -3.28 -48.52
N THR A 112 -21.40 -2.59 -48.48
CA THR A 112 -21.32 -1.19 -48.90
C THR A 112 -21.62 -1.05 -50.39
N LYS A 113 -22.62 -0.22 -50.74
CA LYS A 113 -22.94 0.09 -52.14
C LYS A 113 -21.86 0.97 -52.75
N TYR A 114 -21.32 0.56 -53.89
CA TYR A 114 -20.31 1.31 -54.62
C TYR A 114 -20.92 2.59 -55.23
N THR A 115 -20.39 3.74 -54.84
CA THR A 115 -20.84 5.07 -55.28
C THR A 115 -19.70 5.96 -55.81
N GLY A 116 -18.45 5.51 -55.67
CA GLY A 116 -17.24 6.21 -56.09
C GLY A 116 -15.99 5.37 -55.77
N PRO A 117 -14.78 5.82 -56.16
CA PRO A 117 -13.54 5.08 -55.94
C PRO A 117 -13.34 4.65 -54.47
N VAL A 118 -12.92 3.41 -54.26
CA VAL A 118 -12.64 2.82 -52.94
C VAL A 118 -11.18 3.07 -52.57
N SER A 119 -10.93 3.68 -51.41
CA SER A 119 -9.58 3.96 -50.91
C SER A 119 -9.06 2.78 -50.08
N LEU A 120 -8.09 2.03 -50.62
CA LEU A 120 -7.44 0.91 -49.92
C LEU A 120 -6.24 1.41 -49.10
N THR A 121 -6.12 0.90 -47.88
CA THR A 121 -5.04 1.22 -46.94
C THR A 121 -4.30 -0.05 -46.51
N CYS A 122 -3.18 0.08 -45.81
CA CYS A 122 -2.42 -1.07 -45.29
C CYS A 122 -3.25 -2.03 -44.40
N ALA A 123 -4.29 -1.53 -43.74
CA ALA A 123 -5.21 -2.35 -42.93
C ALA A 123 -6.32 -3.03 -43.75
N ALA A 124 -6.54 -2.61 -45.01
CA ALA A 124 -7.66 -3.02 -45.85
C ALA A 124 -7.21 -3.15 -47.32
N SER A 125 -6.29 -4.07 -47.58
CA SER A 125 -5.62 -4.24 -48.89
C SER A 125 -6.33 -5.21 -49.85
N THR A 126 -7.42 -5.85 -49.43
CA THR A 126 -8.18 -6.81 -50.26
C THR A 126 -9.60 -6.31 -50.47
N ILE A 127 -10.04 -6.22 -51.73
CA ILE A 127 -11.39 -5.81 -52.10
C ILE A 127 -12.15 -6.98 -52.76
N LYS A 128 -13.41 -7.18 -52.36
CA LYS A 128 -14.33 -8.13 -53.00
C LYS A 128 -15.62 -7.43 -53.40
N ALA A 129 -16.20 -7.78 -54.54
CA ALA A 129 -17.44 -7.14 -55.02
C ALA A 129 -18.38 -8.08 -55.78
N ILE A 130 -19.69 -7.82 -55.69
CA ILE A 130 -20.73 -8.43 -56.53
C ILE A 130 -21.56 -7.35 -57.25
N ALA A 131 -22.11 -7.69 -58.41
CA ALA A 131 -23.09 -6.88 -59.13
C ALA A 131 -24.46 -7.54 -59.12
N VAL A 132 -25.51 -6.73 -58.94
CA VAL A 132 -26.89 -7.17 -58.78
C VAL A 132 -27.82 -6.34 -59.67
N LYS A 133 -28.75 -7.02 -60.35
CA LYS A 133 -29.80 -6.39 -61.15
C LYS A 133 -31.10 -7.16 -60.97
N ALA A 134 -32.18 -6.45 -60.67
CA ALA A 134 -33.50 -7.06 -60.46
C ALA A 134 -33.93 -7.92 -61.66
N GLY A 135 -34.47 -9.11 -61.38
CA GLY A 135 -34.94 -10.06 -62.40
C GLY A 135 -33.84 -10.90 -63.05
N MET A 136 -32.58 -10.79 -62.61
CA MET A 136 -31.47 -11.63 -63.05
C MET A 136 -30.80 -12.31 -61.85
N THR A 137 -30.12 -13.43 -62.07
CA THR A 137 -29.26 -14.04 -61.05
C THR A 137 -28.03 -13.15 -60.83
N ASN A 138 -27.66 -12.90 -59.57
CA ASN A 138 -26.48 -12.10 -59.20
C ASN A 138 -25.19 -12.59 -59.87
N SER A 139 -24.23 -11.70 -60.04
CA SER A 139 -22.92 -12.06 -60.58
C SER A 139 -22.17 -13.02 -59.65
N ASP A 140 -21.09 -13.62 -60.17
CA ASP A 140 -20.08 -14.19 -59.27
C ASP A 140 -19.36 -13.07 -58.50
N SER A 141 -18.70 -13.42 -57.40
CA SER A 141 -17.90 -12.48 -56.62
C SER A 141 -16.56 -12.23 -57.31
N ALA A 142 -16.24 -10.96 -57.57
CA ALA A 142 -14.89 -10.51 -57.90
C ALA A 142 -14.05 -10.38 -56.62
N SER A 143 -12.74 -10.63 -56.70
CA SER A 143 -11.80 -10.47 -55.59
C SER A 143 -10.43 -10.01 -56.10
N ALA A 144 -9.83 -9.02 -55.44
CA ALA A 144 -8.48 -8.52 -55.71
C ALA A 144 -7.75 -8.18 -54.41
N ALA A 145 -6.48 -8.58 -54.31
CA ALA A 145 -5.60 -8.23 -53.20
C ALA A 145 -4.45 -7.36 -53.72
N TYR A 146 -4.26 -6.18 -53.13
CA TYR A 146 -3.26 -5.20 -53.54
C TYR A 146 -2.06 -5.23 -52.59
N THR A 147 -0.86 -5.16 -53.15
CA THR A 147 0.36 -4.90 -52.36
C THR A 147 0.54 -3.39 -52.23
N LEU A 148 0.36 -2.88 -51.01
CA LEU A 148 0.59 -1.48 -50.69
C LEU A 148 1.97 -1.32 -50.04
N ASN A 149 2.73 -0.31 -50.49
CA ASN A 149 4.07 -0.02 -49.99
C ASN A 149 4.01 0.47 -48.52
N ASN A 150 5.08 0.20 -47.76
CA ASN A 150 5.41 0.78 -46.44
C ASN A 150 4.52 0.37 -45.23
N CYS A 151 3.73 -0.70 -45.35
CA CYS A 151 2.82 -1.15 -44.29
C CYS A 151 3.48 -1.70 -43.01
N GLY A 152 4.81 -1.83 -42.96
CA GLY A 152 5.57 -2.27 -41.78
C GLY A 152 6.44 -1.19 -41.15
N ASP A 153 6.39 0.03 -41.66
CA ASP A 153 7.35 1.07 -41.31
C ASP A 153 7.15 1.66 -39.91
N TYR A 154 5.98 1.49 -39.28
CA TYR A 154 5.65 2.15 -38.03
C TYR A 154 4.54 1.44 -37.23
N ALA A 155 4.48 1.78 -35.94
CA ALA A 155 3.31 1.65 -35.08
C ALA A 155 2.82 3.05 -34.67
N GLN A 156 1.54 3.19 -34.35
CA GLN A 156 0.96 4.48 -33.95
C GLN A 156 -0.19 4.26 -32.95
N GLY A 157 -0.52 5.29 -32.18
CA GLY A 157 -1.69 5.26 -31.31
C GLY A 157 -1.96 6.59 -30.62
N VAL A 158 -2.86 6.53 -29.63
CA VAL A 158 -3.26 7.65 -28.80
C VAL A 158 -3.20 7.21 -27.33
N ASP A 159 -2.49 7.97 -26.51
CA ASP A 159 -2.51 7.83 -25.05
C ASP A 159 -3.25 9.03 -24.45
N GLU A 160 -4.41 8.85 -23.81
CA GLU A 160 -5.18 9.97 -23.24
C GLU A 160 -5.56 9.80 -21.76
N ASN A 161 -5.76 10.93 -21.07
CA ASN A 161 -6.09 10.99 -19.65
C ASN A 161 -7.47 11.62 -19.37
N GLY A 162 -8.32 11.72 -20.40
CA GLY A 162 -9.69 12.25 -20.32
C GLY A 162 -9.83 13.72 -20.74
N THR A 163 -8.78 14.54 -20.62
CA THR A 163 -8.79 15.95 -21.08
C THR A 163 -7.66 16.29 -22.05
N THR A 164 -6.60 15.48 -22.08
CA THR A 164 -5.52 15.54 -23.06
C THR A 164 -5.30 14.17 -23.69
N ALA A 165 -4.94 14.14 -24.97
CA ALA A 165 -4.53 12.95 -25.69
C ALA A 165 -3.18 13.19 -26.37
N THR A 166 -2.28 12.23 -26.28
CA THR A 166 -0.99 12.23 -26.96
C THR A 166 -1.09 11.29 -28.15
N ILE A 167 -1.20 11.83 -29.35
CA ILE A 167 -1.01 11.05 -30.58
C ILE A 167 0.47 10.72 -30.69
N TRP A 168 0.79 9.47 -30.97
CA TRP A 168 2.18 9.02 -31.03
C TRP A 168 2.46 8.17 -32.28
N PHE A 169 3.71 8.25 -32.74
CA PHE A 169 4.24 7.52 -33.88
C PHE A 169 5.57 6.88 -33.51
N GLN A 170 5.66 5.57 -33.59
CA GLN A 170 6.88 4.80 -33.35
C GLN A 170 7.37 4.22 -34.67
N SER A 171 8.52 4.71 -35.15
CA SER A 171 9.10 4.23 -36.41
C SER A 171 9.82 2.90 -36.21
N ASN A 172 9.60 1.96 -37.12
CA ASN A 172 10.36 0.72 -37.28
C ASN A 172 11.45 0.86 -38.36
N VAL A 173 11.60 2.04 -38.94
CA VAL A 173 12.64 2.39 -39.92
C VAL A 173 13.47 3.56 -39.39
N SER A 174 14.57 3.89 -40.07
CA SER A 174 15.40 5.04 -39.71
C SER A 174 14.71 6.35 -40.08
N SER A 175 13.81 6.81 -39.20
CA SER A 175 13.18 8.13 -39.27
C SER A 175 13.84 9.08 -38.28
N THR A 176 14.16 10.28 -38.74
CA THR A 176 14.75 11.37 -37.94
C THR A 176 13.76 12.48 -37.66
N TRP A 177 12.64 12.54 -38.37
CA TRP A 177 11.53 13.47 -38.11
C TRP A 177 10.18 12.87 -38.50
N VAL A 178 9.14 13.34 -37.82
CA VAL A 178 7.75 12.99 -38.09
C VAL A 178 6.90 14.24 -37.87
N ASP A 179 6.08 14.59 -38.85
CA ASP A 179 5.02 15.59 -38.73
C ASP A 179 3.68 14.89 -38.48
N SER A 180 2.85 15.50 -37.65
CA SER A 180 1.47 15.09 -37.40
C SER A 180 0.50 16.01 -38.14
N HIS A 181 -0.62 15.44 -38.59
CA HIS A 181 -1.74 16.14 -39.20
C HIS A 181 -3.02 15.67 -38.51
N TYR A 182 -3.73 16.53 -37.79
CA TYR A 182 -4.92 16.09 -37.05
C TYR A 182 -6.05 17.11 -37.02
N LYS A 183 -7.27 16.61 -36.81
CA LYS A 183 -8.51 17.36 -36.66
C LYS A 183 -9.32 16.80 -35.50
N LEU A 184 -9.87 17.69 -34.69
CA LEU A 184 -10.87 17.37 -33.69
C LEU A 184 -12.27 17.62 -34.24
N ASN A 185 -13.17 16.63 -34.18
CA ASN A 185 -14.60 16.74 -34.57
C ASN A 185 -14.83 17.38 -35.96
N ASN A 186 -14.06 16.98 -36.97
CA ASN A 186 -14.06 17.57 -38.32
C ASN A 186 -13.74 19.08 -38.39
N GLY A 187 -13.06 19.62 -37.37
CA GLY A 187 -12.58 21.00 -37.33
C GLY A 187 -11.40 21.28 -38.28
N PRO A 188 -10.70 22.43 -38.11
CA PRO A 188 -9.57 22.80 -38.94
C PRO A 188 -8.42 21.78 -38.80
N MET A 189 -7.69 21.54 -39.91
CA MET A 189 -6.49 20.71 -39.90
C MET A 189 -5.37 21.44 -39.15
N LEU A 190 -4.80 20.78 -38.16
CA LEU A 190 -3.60 21.22 -37.45
C LEU A 190 -2.44 20.36 -37.91
N ASN A 191 -1.31 21.00 -38.25
CA ASN A 191 -0.11 20.33 -38.73
C ASN A 191 1.08 20.77 -37.87
N GLY A 192 1.97 19.85 -37.51
CA GLY A 192 3.17 20.20 -36.74
C GLY A 192 4.13 19.05 -36.54
N SER A 193 5.42 19.40 -36.41
CA SER A 193 6.49 18.44 -36.12
C SER A 193 6.36 17.88 -34.71
N MET A 194 6.43 16.56 -34.61
CA MET A 194 6.29 15.84 -33.36
C MET A 194 7.59 15.85 -32.55
N THR A 195 7.47 15.82 -31.23
CA THR A 195 8.62 15.76 -30.32
C THR A 195 9.04 14.31 -30.08
N TYR A 196 10.34 14.00 -30.19
CA TYR A 196 10.83 12.64 -29.92
C TYR A 196 11.00 12.39 -28.41
N ASN A 197 10.28 11.41 -27.87
CA ASN A 197 10.41 10.96 -26.49
C ASN A 197 11.36 9.77 -26.42
N SER A 198 12.60 10.01 -25.97
CA SER A 198 13.64 8.98 -25.87
C SER A 198 13.33 7.88 -24.85
N GLY A 199 12.58 8.19 -23.78
CA GLY A 199 12.19 7.21 -22.76
C GLY A 199 11.18 6.18 -23.26
N LYS A 200 10.37 6.53 -24.27
CA LYS A 200 9.39 5.62 -24.91
C LYS A 200 9.79 5.18 -26.32
N GLY A 201 10.86 5.74 -26.89
CA GLY A 201 11.34 5.42 -28.23
C GLY A 201 10.36 5.79 -29.35
N ARG A 202 9.60 6.89 -29.21
CA ARG A 202 8.55 7.30 -30.16
C ARG A 202 8.39 8.82 -30.25
N PHE A 203 7.82 9.30 -31.35
CA PHE A 203 7.42 10.69 -31.54
C PHE A 203 6.03 10.95 -30.95
N GLU A 204 5.82 12.10 -30.32
CA GLU A 204 4.61 12.45 -29.57
C GLU A 204 4.13 13.86 -29.91
N GLN A 205 2.81 14.03 -30.01
CA GLN A 205 2.12 15.32 -30.11
C GLN A 205 0.91 15.31 -29.17
N GLU A 206 0.86 16.28 -28.25
CA GLU A 206 -0.26 16.44 -27.33
C GLU A 206 -1.41 17.23 -27.97
N VAL A 207 -2.64 16.82 -27.66
CA VAL A 207 -3.91 17.43 -28.05
C VAL A 207 -4.72 17.64 -26.76
N ALA A 208 -4.90 18.89 -26.35
CA ALA A 208 -5.57 19.23 -25.10
C ALA A 208 -7.06 19.62 -25.30
N SER A 209 -7.76 19.82 -24.18
CA SER A 209 -9.16 20.29 -24.12
C SER A 209 -10.17 19.34 -24.77
N LEU A 210 -9.92 18.04 -24.66
CA LEU A 210 -10.79 17.00 -25.21
C LEU A 210 -11.99 16.72 -24.27
N ALA A 211 -13.14 16.44 -24.86
CA ALA A 211 -14.34 15.97 -24.18
C ALA A 211 -14.65 14.52 -24.55
N THR A 212 -15.34 13.79 -23.65
CA THR A 212 -15.82 12.44 -23.95
C THR A 212 -16.71 12.42 -25.18
N GLY A 213 -16.41 11.53 -26.11
CA GLY A 213 -17.11 11.40 -27.39
C GLY A 213 -16.48 12.21 -28.53
N ASP A 214 -15.51 13.08 -28.26
CA ASP A 214 -14.77 13.76 -29.31
C ASP A 214 -14.05 12.75 -30.21
N VAL A 215 -14.01 13.04 -31.51
CA VAL A 215 -13.32 12.25 -32.53
C VAL A 215 -12.08 13.00 -33.00
N LEU A 216 -10.92 12.42 -32.73
CA LEU A 216 -9.62 12.86 -33.23
C LEU A 216 -9.27 12.08 -34.49
N ALA A 217 -9.31 12.73 -35.65
CA ALA A 217 -8.82 12.19 -36.91
C ALA A 217 -7.37 12.63 -37.13
N TYR A 218 -6.44 11.72 -37.39
CA TYR A 218 -5.02 12.07 -37.49
C TYR A 218 -4.24 11.20 -38.49
N SER A 219 -3.18 11.75 -39.08
CA SER A 219 -2.21 11.07 -39.95
C SER A 219 -0.81 11.65 -39.71
N PHE A 220 0.21 11.04 -40.31
CA PHE A 220 1.60 11.46 -40.15
C PHE A 220 2.30 11.57 -41.51
N THR A 221 3.28 12.47 -41.59
CA THR A 221 4.32 12.47 -42.62
C THR A 221 5.65 12.15 -41.95
N TYR A 222 6.36 11.11 -42.39
CA TYR A 222 7.64 10.69 -41.80
C TYR A 222 8.70 10.51 -42.86
N ASN A 223 9.98 10.65 -42.50
CA ASN A 223 11.06 10.32 -43.42
C ASN A 223 11.48 8.85 -43.39
N LYS A 224 11.79 8.36 -44.58
CA LYS A 224 12.47 7.09 -44.84
C LYS A 224 13.38 7.31 -46.04
N ALA A 225 14.70 7.32 -45.83
CA ALA A 225 15.69 7.80 -46.79
C ALA A 225 15.45 9.29 -47.20
N VAL A 226 15.91 9.71 -48.39
CA VAL A 226 15.77 11.09 -48.89
C VAL A 226 14.34 11.28 -49.45
N GLY A 227 13.36 11.43 -48.57
CA GLY A 227 11.96 11.71 -48.93
C GLY A 227 10.99 11.59 -47.75
N GLY A 228 9.90 12.37 -47.79
CA GLY A 228 8.77 12.26 -46.85
C GLY A 228 7.68 11.33 -47.39
N LEU A 229 7.07 10.55 -46.50
CA LEU A 229 6.01 9.59 -46.79
C LEU A 229 4.82 9.84 -45.86
N ASP A 230 3.61 9.81 -46.43
CA ASP A 230 2.38 9.99 -45.67
C ASP A 230 1.76 8.66 -45.22
N THR A 231 1.12 8.67 -44.05
CA THR A 231 0.29 7.57 -43.57
C THR A 231 -1.15 7.71 -44.04
N ALA A 232 -1.95 6.65 -43.82
CA ALA A 232 -3.42 6.79 -43.85
C ALA A 232 -3.91 7.68 -42.69
N VAL A 233 -5.18 8.11 -42.75
CA VAL A 233 -5.88 8.79 -41.65
C VAL A 233 -6.46 7.76 -40.68
N PHE A 234 -6.14 7.92 -39.41
CA PHE A 234 -6.63 7.17 -38.26
C PHE A 234 -7.70 7.98 -37.52
N ASN A 235 -8.56 7.31 -36.76
CA ASN A 235 -9.58 7.97 -35.94
C ASN A 235 -9.54 7.42 -34.51
N TYR A 236 -9.66 8.30 -33.53
CA TYR A 236 -9.74 7.99 -32.11
C TYR A 236 -10.94 8.67 -31.47
N THR A 237 -11.73 7.94 -30.68
CA THR A 237 -12.87 8.52 -29.94
C THR A 237 -12.55 8.57 -28.45
N VAL A 238 -12.59 9.76 -27.86
CA VAL A 238 -12.22 10.01 -26.46
C VAL A 238 -13.21 9.31 -25.52
N LYS A 239 -12.70 8.46 -24.63
CA LYS A 239 -13.51 7.74 -23.63
C LYS A 239 -13.80 8.62 -22.41
N GLY A 240 -14.89 8.34 -21.71
CA GLY A 240 -15.18 8.96 -20.41
C GLY A 240 -14.64 8.15 -19.23
N ASN A 241 -14.49 8.77 -18.07
CA ASN A 241 -14.17 8.08 -16.82
C ASN A 241 -15.43 7.57 -16.12
N ALA A 242 -15.34 6.40 -15.50
CA ALA A 242 -16.29 5.99 -14.49
C ALA A 242 -16.30 7.00 -13.33
N LYS A 243 -17.47 7.20 -12.71
CA LYS A 243 -17.63 8.10 -11.57
C LYS A 243 -17.06 7.45 -10.33
N ASN A 244 -16.34 8.24 -9.53
CA ASN A 244 -15.72 7.81 -8.28
C ASN A 244 -16.73 7.07 -7.38
N PRO A 245 -16.32 5.95 -6.74
CA PRO A 245 -17.13 5.30 -5.74
C PRO A 245 -17.47 6.24 -4.57
N MET A 246 -18.72 6.29 -4.15
CA MET A 246 -19.11 6.83 -2.86
C MET A 246 -19.01 5.73 -1.80
N ILE A 247 -18.28 6.01 -0.73
CA ILE A 247 -18.11 5.13 0.43
C ILE A 247 -19.04 5.64 1.53
N ASN A 248 -19.96 4.80 2.02
CA ASN A 248 -20.95 5.21 3.03
C ASN A 248 -21.08 4.18 4.16
N PRO A 249 -21.08 4.59 5.45
CA PRO A 249 -21.00 5.98 5.93
C PRO A 249 -19.63 6.63 5.63
N PRO A 250 -19.54 7.97 5.51
CA PRO A 250 -18.25 8.66 5.43
C PRO A 250 -17.33 8.29 6.60
N GLY A 251 -16.03 8.44 6.43
CA GLY A 251 -15.04 8.19 7.46
C GLY A 251 -15.22 9.08 8.70
N GLY A 252 -14.66 8.64 9.81
CA GLY A 252 -14.80 9.30 11.11
C GLY A 252 -14.53 8.37 12.29
N SER A 253 -14.86 8.84 13.48
CA SER A 253 -14.67 8.08 14.72
C SER A 253 -15.96 7.37 15.16
N PHE A 254 -15.87 6.09 15.49
CA PHE A 254 -17.00 5.21 15.76
C PHE A 254 -16.76 4.38 17.02
N SER A 255 -17.79 4.21 17.86
CA SER A 255 -17.74 3.31 19.04
C SER A 255 -18.46 1.98 18.81
N ALA A 256 -18.97 1.75 17.60
CA ALA A 256 -19.73 0.55 17.21
C ALA A 256 -19.43 0.15 15.76
N PRO A 257 -19.53 -1.15 15.40
CA PRO A 257 -19.31 -1.66 14.04
C PRO A 257 -20.04 -0.86 12.97
N GLN A 258 -19.36 -0.59 11.85
CA GLN A 258 -19.90 0.18 10.73
C GLN A 258 -20.19 -0.73 9.55
N GLN A 259 -21.43 -0.68 9.03
CA GLN A 259 -21.78 -1.35 7.78
C GLN A 259 -21.46 -0.43 6.61
N VAL A 260 -20.40 -0.76 5.87
CA VAL A 260 -19.91 0.02 4.73
C VAL A 260 -20.56 -0.45 3.44
N THR A 261 -20.95 0.52 2.63
CA THR A 261 -21.54 0.37 1.29
C THR A 261 -20.76 1.19 0.28
N LEU A 262 -20.53 0.61 -0.89
CA LEU A 262 -19.83 1.26 -2.00
C LEU A 262 -20.79 1.40 -3.18
N THR A 263 -20.91 2.59 -3.73
CA THR A 263 -21.77 2.84 -4.91
C THR A 263 -21.05 3.70 -5.94
N SER A 264 -21.41 3.62 -7.21
CA SER A 264 -20.90 4.52 -8.25
C SER A 264 -22.08 5.05 -9.06
N ALA A 265 -22.03 6.33 -9.42
CA ALA A 265 -23.02 6.93 -10.31
C ALA A 265 -22.93 6.40 -11.76
N THR A 266 -21.84 5.71 -12.13
CA THR A 266 -21.75 5.05 -13.44
C THR A 266 -22.55 3.75 -13.43
N SER A 267 -23.68 3.74 -14.15
CA SER A 267 -24.59 2.59 -14.20
C SER A 267 -23.90 1.31 -14.69
N GLY A 268 -23.98 0.27 -13.87
CA GLY A 268 -23.38 -1.04 -14.11
C GLY A 268 -21.85 -1.02 -14.15
N ALA A 269 -21.20 -0.07 -13.46
CA ALA A 269 -19.77 -0.15 -13.15
C ALA A 269 -19.50 -1.22 -12.09
N VAL A 270 -18.31 -1.82 -12.15
CA VAL A 270 -17.81 -2.76 -11.14
C VAL A 270 -16.88 -1.99 -10.20
N ILE A 271 -17.04 -2.16 -8.89
CA ILE A 271 -16.20 -1.48 -7.89
C ILE A 271 -15.17 -2.46 -7.32
N TYR A 272 -13.93 -2.00 -7.20
CA TYR A 272 -12.83 -2.71 -6.56
C TYR A 272 -12.28 -1.87 -5.42
N TYR A 273 -11.93 -2.49 -4.30
CA TYR A 273 -11.49 -1.79 -3.10
C TYR A 273 -10.40 -2.53 -2.32
N THR A 274 -9.77 -1.80 -1.41
CA THR A 274 -8.77 -2.25 -0.44
C THR A 274 -9.19 -1.78 0.95
N GLU A 275 -8.79 -2.52 1.98
CA GLU A 275 -9.11 -2.22 3.39
C GLU A 275 -7.86 -1.83 4.21
N ASP A 276 -6.69 -1.79 3.56
CA ASP A 276 -5.37 -1.56 4.15
C ASP A 276 -4.75 -0.22 3.69
N GLY A 277 -5.54 0.62 3.01
CA GLY A 277 -5.06 1.89 2.47
C GLY A 277 -4.19 1.81 1.21
N SER A 278 -3.92 0.61 0.66
CA SER A 278 -3.22 0.47 -0.61
C SER A 278 -4.07 0.96 -1.80
N THR A 279 -3.45 1.40 -2.90
CA THR A 279 -4.18 1.86 -4.09
C THR A 279 -4.88 0.68 -4.80
N PRO A 280 -6.22 0.69 -4.95
CA PRO A 280 -6.95 -0.43 -5.55
C PRO A 280 -6.72 -0.51 -7.06
N THR A 281 -6.72 -1.74 -7.59
CA THR A 281 -6.66 -2.10 -9.02
C THR A 281 -7.79 -3.09 -9.37
N GLU A 282 -7.91 -3.49 -10.64
CA GLU A 282 -8.87 -4.54 -11.05
C GLU A 282 -8.56 -5.93 -10.47
N ASN A 283 -7.37 -6.13 -9.90
CA ASN A 283 -7.00 -7.33 -9.17
C ASN A 283 -7.33 -7.24 -7.67
N SER A 284 -7.75 -6.08 -7.17
CA SER A 284 -8.15 -5.89 -5.77
C SER A 284 -9.51 -6.55 -5.48
N LYS A 285 -9.99 -6.42 -4.24
CA LYS A 285 -11.23 -7.07 -3.82
C LYS A 285 -12.43 -6.46 -4.55
N LYS A 286 -13.18 -7.28 -5.28
CA LYS A 286 -14.41 -6.86 -5.96
C LYS A 286 -15.52 -6.65 -4.94
N TYR A 287 -16.20 -5.50 -5.01
CA TYR A 287 -17.38 -5.22 -4.20
C TYR A 287 -18.58 -6.04 -4.68
N THR A 288 -19.10 -6.90 -3.81
CA THR A 288 -20.25 -7.78 -4.09
C THR A 288 -21.48 -7.47 -3.21
N GLY A 289 -21.32 -6.62 -2.20
CA GLY A 289 -22.38 -6.22 -1.28
C GLY A 289 -21.82 -5.53 -0.03
N PRO A 290 -22.70 -5.00 0.85
CA PRO A 290 -22.28 -4.36 2.09
C PRO A 290 -21.38 -5.25 2.95
N PHE A 291 -20.40 -4.66 3.62
CA PHE A 291 -19.49 -5.36 4.53
C PHE A 291 -19.39 -4.61 5.87
N VAL A 292 -19.02 -5.31 6.94
CA VAL A 292 -18.95 -4.72 8.29
C VAL A 292 -17.49 -4.50 8.68
N LEU A 293 -17.18 -3.29 9.13
CA LEU A 293 -15.94 -2.93 9.81
C LEU A 293 -16.15 -3.00 11.31
N THR A 294 -15.24 -3.66 12.02
CA THR A 294 -15.24 -3.81 13.48
C THR A 294 -13.99 -3.24 14.14
N SER A 295 -13.06 -2.70 13.35
CA SER A 295 -11.78 -2.14 13.78
C SER A 295 -11.39 -1.00 12.85
N SER A 296 -10.46 -0.15 13.29
CA SER A 296 -9.97 0.97 12.48
C SER A 296 -9.32 0.49 11.17
N LYS A 297 -9.70 1.09 10.04
CA LYS A 297 -9.21 0.76 8.68
C LYS A 297 -9.33 1.96 7.74
N THR A 298 -8.52 1.97 6.69
CA THR A 298 -8.66 2.90 5.56
C THR A 298 -9.19 2.16 4.34
N ILE A 299 -10.36 2.57 3.85
CA ILE A 299 -11.00 2.00 2.66
C ILE A 299 -10.65 2.87 1.46
N LYS A 300 -10.01 2.29 0.45
CA LYS A 300 -9.83 2.92 -0.87
C LYS A 300 -10.58 2.15 -1.95
N ALA A 301 -11.23 2.85 -2.89
CA ALA A 301 -12.04 2.22 -3.94
C ALA A 301 -11.92 2.91 -5.31
N ILE A 302 -12.02 2.12 -6.38
CA ILE A 302 -12.18 2.55 -7.78
C ILE A 302 -13.40 1.89 -8.43
N ALA A 303 -14.00 2.55 -9.43
CA ALA A 303 -15.04 2.01 -10.29
C ALA A 303 -14.50 1.78 -11.71
N THR A 304 -14.90 0.68 -12.34
CA THR A 304 -14.48 0.29 -13.70
C THR A 304 -15.69 -0.03 -14.57
N LYS A 305 -15.62 0.28 -15.86
CA LYS A 305 -16.67 0.00 -16.84
C LYS A 305 -16.06 -0.20 -18.22
N SER A 306 -16.40 -1.30 -18.90
CA SER A 306 -15.96 -1.54 -20.27
C SER A 306 -16.34 -0.37 -21.19
N GLY A 307 -15.38 0.10 -21.99
CA GLY A 307 -15.52 1.29 -22.85
C GLY A 307 -15.28 2.63 -22.13
N MET A 308 -14.96 2.63 -20.84
CA MET A 308 -14.62 3.80 -20.04
C MET A 308 -13.24 3.61 -19.38
N TYR A 309 -12.63 4.72 -18.96
CA TYR A 309 -11.51 4.67 -18.02
C TYR A 309 -11.99 4.41 -16.60
N ASN A 310 -11.08 3.86 -15.78
CA ASN A 310 -11.31 3.71 -14.35
C ASN A 310 -11.51 5.08 -13.69
N SER A 311 -12.29 5.11 -12.62
CA SER A 311 -12.49 6.33 -11.83
C SER A 311 -11.20 6.76 -11.13
N GLY A 312 -11.21 7.95 -10.53
CA GLY A 312 -10.24 8.28 -9.48
C GLY A 312 -10.43 7.39 -8.24
N VAL A 313 -9.43 7.39 -7.35
CA VAL A 313 -9.47 6.66 -6.08
C VAL A 313 -10.28 7.46 -5.06
N SER A 314 -11.31 6.84 -4.48
CA SER A 314 -12.02 7.38 -3.31
C SER A 314 -11.42 6.77 -2.05
N SER A 315 -11.34 7.54 -0.96
CA SER A 315 -10.66 7.13 0.28
C SER A 315 -11.44 7.61 1.49
N GLU A 316 -11.69 6.72 2.45
CA GLU A 316 -12.29 7.04 3.75
C GLU A 316 -11.55 6.31 4.88
N SER A 317 -11.34 7.00 6.00
CA SER A 317 -10.69 6.45 7.19
C SER A 317 -11.72 6.23 8.30
N TYR A 318 -11.78 5.02 8.83
CA TYR A 318 -12.65 4.64 9.96
C TYR A 318 -11.79 4.44 11.18
N ASN A 319 -12.06 5.22 12.24
CA ASN A 319 -11.35 5.16 13.51
C ASN A 319 -12.29 4.61 14.57
N PHE A 320 -12.05 3.40 15.07
CA PHE A 320 -12.86 2.81 16.12
C PHE A 320 -12.32 3.24 17.49
N ILE A 321 -13.10 4.06 18.21
CA ILE A 321 -12.81 4.43 19.60
C ILE A 321 -13.07 3.17 20.43
N ASP A 322 -12.06 2.75 21.18
CA ASP A 322 -12.08 1.51 21.94
C ASP A 322 -13.23 1.54 22.97
N ASN A 323 -14.28 0.72 22.77
CA ASN A 323 -15.38 0.55 23.73
C ASN A 323 -14.95 -0.44 24.84
N GLN A 324 -13.75 -0.23 25.36
CA GLN A 324 -13.13 -1.05 26.38
C GLN A 324 -13.26 -0.39 27.75
N VAL A 325 -13.44 -1.22 28.77
CA VAL A 325 -13.38 -0.77 30.16
C VAL A 325 -11.94 -0.36 30.51
N GLU A 326 -11.79 0.80 31.11
CA GLU A 326 -10.50 1.32 31.59
C GLU A 326 -9.81 0.35 32.56
N MET A 327 -8.50 0.15 32.33
CA MET A 327 -7.67 -0.74 33.12
C MET A 327 -7.73 -0.37 34.62
N PRO A 328 -7.87 -1.36 35.53
CA PRO A 328 -7.83 -1.08 36.96
C PRO A 328 -6.51 -0.41 37.39
N VAL A 329 -6.61 0.53 38.31
CA VAL A 329 -5.48 1.23 38.93
C VAL A 329 -5.39 0.83 40.39
N PHE A 330 -4.19 0.41 40.81
CA PHE A 330 -3.87 0.16 42.20
C PHE A 330 -3.43 1.47 42.88
N SER A 331 -3.82 1.68 44.15
CA SER A 331 -3.35 2.82 44.94
C SER A 331 -1.84 2.80 45.22
N SER A 332 -1.21 1.65 45.06
CA SER A 332 0.24 1.46 45.12
C SER A 332 0.65 0.60 43.92
N PRO A 333 1.68 1.00 43.15
CA PRO A 333 2.12 0.28 41.94
C PRO A 333 2.80 -1.07 42.24
N GLY A 334 2.89 -1.48 43.50
CA GLY A 334 3.73 -2.58 43.93
C GLY A 334 5.12 -2.09 44.34
N GLY A 335 6.03 -3.02 44.57
CA GLY A 335 7.39 -2.73 45.04
C GLY A 335 7.79 -3.53 46.27
N THR A 336 8.89 -3.12 46.86
CA THR A 336 9.48 -3.73 48.06
C THR A 336 9.12 -2.90 49.29
N PHE A 337 8.58 -3.55 50.32
CA PHE A 337 8.14 -2.88 51.53
C PHE A 337 8.61 -3.62 52.80
N ALA A 338 9.04 -2.87 53.81
CA ALA A 338 9.40 -3.44 55.11
C ALA A 338 8.17 -3.92 55.90
N ALA A 339 7.02 -3.27 55.71
CA ALA A 339 5.78 -3.53 56.43
C ALA A 339 4.60 -3.82 55.48
N ALA A 340 3.54 -4.41 56.04
CA ALA A 340 2.32 -4.72 55.30
C ALA A 340 1.70 -3.48 54.64
N GLN A 341 1.14 -3.66 53.44
CA GLN A 341 0.54 -2.59 52.64
C GLN A 341 -0.98 -2.70 52.61
N THR A 342 -1.67 -1.57 52.55
CA THR A 342 -3.12 -1.50 52.27
C THR A 342 -3.32 -0.99 50.85
N VAL A 343 -3.94 -1.80 49.99
CA VAL A 343 -4.08 -1.52 48.55
C VAL A 343 -5.54 -1.41 48.18
N THR A 344 -5.92 -0.33 47.50
CA THR A 344 -7.24 -0.19 46.87
C THR A 344 -7.13 -0.35 45.37
N ILE A 345 -8.19 -0.88 44.76
CA ILE A 345 -8.31 -1.06 43.30
C ILE A 345 -9.45 -0.18 42.81
N SER A 346 -9.23 0.59 41.76
CA SER A 346 -10.24 1.46 41.16
C SER A 346 -10.21 1.34 39.63
N THR A 347 -11.26 1.77 38.95
CA THR A 347 -11.28 1.93 37.49
C THR A 347 -11.98 3.24 37.17
N ALA A 348 -11.50 3.96 36.15
CA ALA A 348 -12.16 5.19 35.69
C ALA A 348 -13.52 4.90 35.02
N THR A 349 -13.80 3.65 34.62
CA THR A 349 -15.09 3.28 34.05
C THR A 349 -16.17 3.17 35.13
N SER A 350 -16.95 4.24 35.29
CA SER A 350 -18.08 4.28 36.23
C SER A 350 -19.05 3.11 36.03
N GLY A 351 -19.37 2.41 37.12
CA GLY A 351 -20.28 1.28 37.15
C GLY A 351 -19.71 -0.06 36.66
N ALA A 352 -18.40 -0.14 36.39
CA ALA A 352 -17.74 -1.43 36.12
C ALA A 352 -17.51 -2.22 37.42
N THR A 353 -17.60 -3.54 37.33
CA THR A 353 -17.27 -4.47 38.42
C THR A 353 -15.82 -4.92 38.28
N ILE A 354 -15.04 -4.82 39.36
CA ILE A 354 -13.63 -5.25 39.38
C ILE A 354 -13.54 -6.67 39.94
N TYR A 355 -12.82 -7.54 39.23
CA TYR A 355 -12.50 -8.91 39.62
C TYR A 355 -10.98 -9.04 39.76
N TYR A 356 -10.51 -9.75 40.80
CA TYR A 356 -9.07 -9.85 41.08
C TYR A 356 -8.64 -11.24 41.59
N THR A 357 -7.33 -11.45 41.53
CA THR A 357 -6.59 -12.59 42.11
C THR A 357 -5.39 -12.06 42.89
N THR A 358 -4.89 -12.83 43.86
CA THR A 358 -3.72 -12.47 44.70
C THR A 358 -2.55 -13.44 44.55
N ASN A 359 -2.71 -14.46 43.73
CA ASN A 359 -1.70 -15.49 43.46
C ASN A 359 -1.02 -15.32 42.09
N GLY A 360 -1.26 -14.19 41.40
CA GLY A 360 -0.72 -13.92 40.06
C GLY A 360 -1.43 -14.61 38.89
N SER A 361 -2.47 -15.42 39.13
CA SER A 361 -3.26 -16.03 38.05
C SER A 361 -4.13 -15.00 37.32
N THR A 362 -4.39 -15.18 36.03
CA THR A 362 -5.23 -14.25 35.25
C THR A 362 -6.67 -14.23 35.78
N PRO A 363 -7.21 -13.07 36.17
CA PRO A 363 -8.57 -12.97 36.70
C PRO A 363 -9.62 -13.17 35.59
N THR A 364 -10.78 -13.68 35.98
CA THR A 364 -11.97 -13.82 35.12
C THR A 364 -13.19 -13.30 35.87
N THR A 365 -14.37 -13.29 35.24
CA THR A 365 -15.64 -12.97 35.93
C THR A 365 -16.05 -13.99 37.00
N GLN A 366 -15.33 -15.11 37.13
CA GLN A 366 -15.48 -16.08 38.22
C GLN A 366 -14.50 -15.83 39.39
N SER A 367 -13.56 -14.91 39.22
CA SER A 367 -12.61 -14.53 40.28
C SER A 367 -13.28 -13.68 41.37
N GLN A 368 -12.53 -13.35 42.42
CA GLN A 368 -13.07 -12.62 43.55
C GLN A 368 -13.45 -11.19 43.16
N VAL A 369 -14.67 -10.75 43.51
CA VAL A 369 -15.13 -9.37 43.30
C VAL A 369 -14.46 -8.46 44.33
N TYR A 370 -13.90 -7.35 43.87
CA TYR A 370 -13.32 -6.33 44.73
C TYR A 370 -14.43 -5.57 45.47
N ALA A 371 -14.42 -5.64 46.80
CA ALA A 371 -15.45 -5.03 47.66
C ALA A 371 -14.88 -4.02 48.69
N GLY A 372 -13.56 -3.86 48.77
CA GLY A 372 -12.90 -2.97 49.72
C GLY A 372 -11.38 -3.17 49.76
N PRO A 373 -10.65 -2.34 50.54
CA PRO A 373 -9.18 -2.39 50.61
C PRO A 373 -8.61 -3.78 50.93
N LEU A 374 -7.49 -4.14 50.29
CA LEU A 374 -6.75 -5.39 50.51
C LEU A 374 -5.56 -5.16 51.42
N THR A 375 -5.39 -5.99 52.45
CA THR A 375 -4.20 -5.98 53.32
C THR A 375 -3.19 -7.02 52.82
N ILE A 376 -2.00 -6.56 52.46
CA ILE A 376 -0.92 -7.37 51.88
C ILE A 376 0.22 -7.48 52.89
N SER A 377 0.33 -8.63 53.56
CA SER A 377 1.30 -8.87 54.65
C SER A 377 2.45 -9.81 54.30
N ALA A 378 2.47 -10.34 53.08
CA ALA A 378 3.51 -11.21 52.53
C ALA A 378 3.65 -10.95 51.02
N THR A 379 4.68 -11.54 50.39
CA THR A 379 4.86 -11.44 48.95
C THR A 379 3.61 -11.87 48.19
N THR A 380 3.02 -10.96 47.43
CA THR A 380 1.71 -11.15 46.78
C THR A 380 1.73 -10.52 45.39
N ASN A 381 1.22 -11.23 44.39
CA ASN A 381 1.03 -10.71 43.04
C ASN A 381 -0.46 -10.53 42.78
N ILE A 382 -0.89 -9.28 42.67
CA ILE A 382 -2.29 -8.95 42.45
C ILE A 382 -2.51 -8.72 40.96
N LYS A 383 -3.46 -9.45 40.36
CA LYS A 383 -3.97 -9.18 39.02
C LYS A 383 -5.44 -8.79 39.10
N ALA A 384 -5.88 -7.81 38.31
CA ALA A 384 -7.26 -7.35 38.30
C ALA A 384 -7.76 -7.02 36.88
N ILE A 385 -9.05 -7.27 36.64
CA ILE A 385 -9.80 -6.79 35.47
C ILE A 385 -11.06 -6.06 35.91
N ALA A 386 -11.53 -5.12 35.12
CA ALA A 386 -12.82 -4.47 35.27
C ALA A 386 -13.73 -4.88 34.09
N VAL A 387 -15.00 -5.14 34.39
CA VAL A 387 -16.00 -5.60 33.42
C VAL A 387 -17.27 -4.78 33.56
N LYS A 388 -17.85 -4.38 32.42
CA LYS A 388 -19.13 -3.67 32.35
C LYS A 388 -19.95 -4.24 31.19
N ALA A 389 -21.24 -4.47 31.43
CA ALA A 389 -22.12 -5.03 30.40
C ALA A 389 -22.17 -4.11 29.15
N GLY A 390 -22.02 -4.71 27.97
CA GLY A 390 -22.00 -3.98 26.70
C GLY A 390 -20.66 -3.35 26.33
N MET A 391 -19.59 -3.60 27.10
CA MET A 391 -18.23 -3.14 26.82
C MET A 391 -17.25 -4.32 26.78
N THR A 392 -16.14 -4.16 26.08
CA THR A 392 -15.01 -5.09 26.14
C THR A 392 -14.38 -4.99 27.54
N ALA A 393 -14.05 -6.13 28.16
CA ALA A 393 -13.38 -6.14 29.46
C ALA A 393 -12.03 -5.42 29.41
N SER A 394 -11.61 -4.84 30.53
CA SER A 394 -10.33 -4.15 30.60
C SER A 394 -9.15 -5.08 30.38
N ASN A 395 -7.99 -4.50 30.11
CA ASN A 395 -6.72 -5.19 30.27
C ASN A 395 -6.50 -5.66 31.70
N VAL A 396 -5.61 -6.64 31.84
CA VAL A 396 -5.21 -7.16 33.14
C VAL A 396 -4.21 -6.20 33.78
N ALA A 397 -4.68 -5.43 34.75
CA ALA A 397 -3.80 -4.67 35.62
C ALA A 397 -3.04 -5.65 36.52
N ASN A 398 -1.75 -5.40 36.77
CA ASN A 398 -1.00 -6.19 37.74
C ASN A 398 0.01 -5.37 38.55
N ALA A 399 0.18 -5.76 39.80
CA ALA A 399 1.09 -5.16 40.76
C ALA A 399 1.65 -6.22 41.71
N SER A 400 2.98 -6.17 41.91
CA SER A 400 3.70 -7.15 42.70
C SER A 400 4.26 -6.52 43.97
N PHE A 401 3.90 -7.08 45.12
CA PHE A 401 4.29 -6.60 46.44
C PHE A 401 5.24 -7.60 47.09
N ILE A 402 6.38 -7.13 47.58
CA ILE A 402 7.36 -7.92 48.32
C ILE A 402 7.44 -7.37 49.73
N ILE A 403 6.91 -8.10 50.71
CA ILE A 403 6.82 -7.65 52.11
C ILE A 403 7.91 -8.30 52.96
N GLY A 404 8.46 -7.55 53.91
CA GLY A 404 9.46 -8.05 54.87
C GLY A 404 10.88 -8.05 54.32
N SER A 405 11.15 -7.23 53.29
CA SER A 405 12.47 -7.09 52.70
C SER A 405 13.04 -5.72 53.01
N ASN A 406 14.31 -5.68 53.47
CA ASN A 406 15.11 -4.46 53.60
C ASN A 406 15.96 -4.21 52.34
N TRP A 407 15.55 -4.78 51.20
CA TRP A 407 16.27 -4.62 49.95
C TRP A 407 15.98 -3.24 49.38
N ASP A 408 17.05 -2.46 49.17
CA ASP A 408 17.02 -1.07 48.71
C ASP A 408 17.10 -0.94 47.18
N GLY A 409 16.64 -1.97 46.46
CA GLY A 409 16.63 -2.01 45.01
C GLY A 409 15.22 -1.85 44.43
N MET A 410 15.16 -1.71 43.10
CA MET A 410 13.91 -1.47 42.38
C MET A 410 13.40 -2.70 41.63
N ILE A 411 12.09 -2.76 41.42
CA ILE A 411 11.49 -3.74 40.50
C ILE A 411 11.14 -3.08 39.17
N PHE A 412 11.26 -3.85 38.08
CA PHE A 412 10.54 -3.55 36.85
C PHE A 412 9.25 -4.34 36.83
N GLN A 413 8.14 -3.66 36.60
CA GLN A 413 6.79 -4.19 36.57
C GLN A 413 6.23 -3.98 35.17
N LEU A 414 5.95 -5.05 34.44
CA LEU A 414 5.43 -4.98 33.08
C LEU A 414 3.90 -5.16 33.07
N GLN A 415 3.22 -4.41 32.19
CA GLN A 415 1.76 -4.47 32.02
C GLN A 415 1.40 -4.61 30.55
N ASN A 416 0.49 -5.53 30.25
CA ASN A 416 -0.03 -5.74 28.91
C ASN A 416 -1.21 -4.79 28.65
N GLY A 417 -0.96 -3.68 27.98
CA GLY A 417 -1.94 -2.68 27.53
C GLY A 417 -2.38 -2.87 26.07
N SER A 418 -2.27 -4.08 25.50
CA SER A 418 -2.60 -4.32 24.07
C SER A 418 -4.10 -4.40 23.74
N ASN A 419 -4.97 -4.09 24.70
CA ASN A 419 -6.43 -4.19 24.56
C ASN A 419 -6.94 -5.53 23.99
N GLY A 420 -6.29 -6.63 24.37
CA GLY A 420 -6.64 -7.99 23.95
C GLY A 420 -6.09 -8.40 22.59
N ALA A 421 -5.33 -7.52 21.90
CA ALA A 421 -4.64 -7.87 20.66
C ALA A 421 -3.60 -8.98 20.89
N TYR A 422 -2.96 -9.00 22.07
CA TYR A 422 -1.99 -10.02 22.46
C TYR A 422 -2.24 -10.50 23.90
N SER A 423 -2.18 -11.81 24.11
CA SER A 423 -2.16 -12.39 25.46
C SER A 423 -0.79 -12.22 26.13
N ASP A 424 -0.71 -12.32 27.46
CA ASP A 424 0.57 -12.26 28.21
C ASP A 424 1.60 -13.30 27.71
N ALA A 425 1.16 -14.42 27.11
CA ALA A 425 2.04 -15.44 26.55
C ALA A 425 2.66 -15.02 25.19
N GLN A 426 2.12 -13.97 24.58
CA GLN A 426 2.55 -13.41 23.29
C GLN A 426 3.26 -12.06 23.44
N VAL A 427 3.50 -11.61 24.68
CA VAL A 427 4.31 -10.42 24.95
C VAL A 427 5.62 -10.89 25.54
N TYR A 428 6.71 -10.59 24.84
CA TYR A 428 8.05 -11.01 25.18
C TYR A 428 8.87 -9.85 25.70
N TRP A 429 9.78 -10.13 26.64
CA TRP A 429 10.76 -9.18 27.11
C TRP A 429 12.16 -9.80 27.25
N LEU A 430 13.19 -8.99 27.09
CA LEU A 430 14.59 -9.34 27.30
C LEU A 430 15.31 -8.13 27.89
N ILE A 431 16.04 -8.33 28.99
CA ILE A 431 16.91 -7.31 29.58
C ILE A 431 18.36 -7.73 29.39
N ILE A 432 19.17 -6.89 28.76
CA ILE A 432 20.59 -7.11 28.49
C ILE A 432 21.39 -5.83 28.72
N GLY A 433 22.61 -5.93 29.23
CA GLY A 433 23.48 -4.80 29.52
C GLY A 433 24.81 -5.28 30.08
N TYR A 434 25.50 -4.44 30.83
CA TYR A 434 26.78 -4.79 31.43
C TYR A 434 26.70 -4.80 32.95
N ASN A 435 27.35 -5.77 33.57
CA ASN A 435 27.52 -5.79 35.01
C ASN A 435 28.54 -4.70 35.41
N PRO A 436 28.17 -3.71 36.23
CA PRO A 436 29.04 -2.55 36.49
C PRO A 436 30.29 -2.88 37.31
N ASP A 437 30.31 -4.01 38.03
CA ASP A 437 31.50 -4.42 38.81
C ASP A 437 32.54 -5.12 37.93
N THR A 438 32.08 -5.86 36.91
CA THR A 438 32.94 -6.70 36.08
C THR A 438 33.09 -6.20 34.64
N HIS A 439 32.28 -5.23 34.24
CA HIS A 439 32.10 -4.73 32.86
C HIS A 439 31.84 -5.84 31.83
N LYS A 440 31.29 -6.99 32.27
CA LYS A 440 30.93 -8.10 31.40
C LYS A 440 29.49 -7.99 30.96
N LEU A 441 29.23 -8.29 29.69
CA LEU A 441 27.88 -8.40 29.17
C LEU A 441 27.09 -9.46 29.96
N CYS A 442 25.89 -9.09 30.38
CA CYS A 442 24.96 -9.98 31.07
C CYS A 442 23.52 -9.75 30.62
N TYR A 443 22.67 -10.76 30.85
CA TYR A 443 21.22 -10.64 30.73
C TYR A 443 20.54 -10.91 32.08
N VAL A 444 19.39 -10.30 32.32
CA VAL A 444 18.66 -10.46 33.60
C VAL A 444 17.65 -11.59 33.48
N ASP A 445 17.78 -12.61 34.33
CA ASP A 445 16.84 -13.74 34.39
C ASP A 445 15.57 -13.42 35.22
N THR A 446 14.61 -14.35 35.27
CA THR A 446 13.35 -14.18 36.02
C THR A 446 13.50 -14.10 37.54
N ASN A 447 14.69 -14.38 38.07
CA ASN A 447 15.02 -14.22 39.49
C ASN A 447 15.68 -12.86 39.79
N GLY A 448 16.01 -12.07 38.76
CA GLY A 448 16.66 -10.78 38.90
C GLY A 448 18.19 -10.85 38.97
N ALA A 449 18.79 -11.97 38.56
CA ALA A 449 20.24 -12.10 38.50
C ALA A 449 20.76 -11.71 37.11
N CYS A 450 21.84 -10.92 37.09
CA CYS A 450 22.59 -10.57 35.89
C CYS A 450 23.55 -11.73 35.54
N GLN A 451 23.11 -12.57 34.59
CA GLN A 451 23.80 -13.77 34.13
C GLN A 451 24.82 -13.41 33.03
N ASN A 452 26.08 -13.80 33.20
CA ASN A 452 27.11 -13.56 32.19
C ASN A 452 26.72 -14.17 30.85
N ALA A 453 26.68 -13.35 29.80
CA ALA A 453 26.39 -13.80 28.45
C ALA A 453 27.59 -14.59 27.89
N SER A 454 27.30 -15.55 27.01
CA SER A 454 28.29 -16.37 26.34
C SER A 454 27.85 -16.72 24.92
N LEU A 455 28.81 -17.10 24.06
CA LEU A 455 28.50 -17.62 22.72
C LEU A 455 27.61 -18.87 22.77
N GLY A 456 27.61 -19.61 23.90
CA GLY A 456 26.79 -20.80 24.11
C GLY A 456 25.29 -20.51 24.26
N ASP A 457 24.92 -19.26 24.55
CA ASP A 457 23.51 -18.87 24.68
C ASP A 457 22.79 -18.85 23.32
N ASN A 458 23.56 -18.75 22.22
CA ASN A 458 23.08 -18.72 20.84
C ASN A 458 22.55 -20.09 20.35
N THR A 459 21.41 -20.50 20.91
CA THR A 459 20.83 -21.83 20.70
C THR A 459 19.71 -21.85 19.66
N ILE A 460 19.21 -20.70 19.21
CA ILE A 460 18.11 -20.59 18.24
C ILE A 460 18.67 -20.39 16.83
N ASP A 461 18.18 -21.16 15.86
CA ASP A 461 18.39 -20.93 14.42
C ASP A 461 17.20 -20.17 13.83
N ILE A 462 17.40 -18.93 13.35
CA ILE A 462 16.34 -18.10 12.78
C ILE A 462 16.85 -17.33 11.56
N LYS A 463 16.19 -17.50 10.41
CA LYS A 463 16.53 -16.85 9.12
C LYS A 463 18.03 -16.90 8.75
N GLY A 464 18.70 -18.02 9.03
CA GLY A 464 20.11 -18.20 8.73
C GLY A 464 21.09 -17.57 9.72
N ARG A 465 20.59 -17.03 10.85
CA ARG A 465 21.36 -16.43 11.94
C ARG A 465 21.13 -17.20 13.24
N LYS A 466 22.19 -17.38 14.02
CA LYS A 466 22.12 -17.92 15.39
C LYS A 466 21.72 -16.81 16.36
N ALA A 467 20.74 -17.04 17.21
CA ALA A 467 20.25 -16.08 18.20
C ALA A 467 20.21 -16.70 19.61
N ALA A 468 20.33 -15.84 20.62
CA ALA A 468 20.33 -16.19 22.02
C ALA A 468 18.91 -16.47 22.53
N ASN A 469 18.75 -17.55 23.29
CA ASN A 469 17.48 -17.91 23.93
C ASN A 469 17.42 -17.37 25.36
N ILE A 470 17.28 -16.05 25.49
CA ILE A 470 17.41 -15.31 26.76
C ILE A 470 16.22 -14.38 27.03
N PHE A 471 15.14 -14.49 26.24
CA PHE A 471 13.90 -13.74 26.43
C PHE A 471 12.90 -14.52 27.27
N HIS A 472 11.95 -13.80 27.86
CA HIS A 472 10.87 -14.33 28.69
C HIS A 472 9.53 -13.79 28.21
N THR A 473 8.42 -14.37 28.69
CA THR A 473 7.07 -13.86 28.42
C THR A 473 6.47 -13.17 29.64
N LEU A 474 5.52 -12.25 29.43
CA LEU A 474 4.71 -11.69 30.52
C LEU A 474 3.97 -12.77 31.33
N ALA A 475 3.55 -13.86 30.66
CA ALA A 475 2.89 -15.00 31.30
C ALA A 475 3.82 -15.79 32.23
N GLU A 476 5.09 -15.95 31.84
CA GLU A 476 6.12 -16.55 32.68
C GLU A 476 6.44 -15.66 33.88
N LYS A 477 6.69 -14.38 33.61
CA LYS A 477 7.07 -13.41 34.63
C LYS A 477 6.74 -11.98 34.16
N SER A 478 5.86 -11.32 34.90
CA SER A 478 5.41 -9.94 34.64
C SER A 478 6.17 -8.88 35.44
N TRP A 479 7.15 -9.28 36.26
CA TRP A 479 7.97 -8.37 37.05
C TRP A 479 9.31 -9.00 37.41
N VAL A 480 10.34 -8.19 37.60
CA VAL A 480 11.67 -8.68 37.95
C VAL A 480 12.38 -7.72 38.91
N LYS A 481 13.14 -8.27 39.85
CA LYS A 481 14.06 -7.48 40.68
C LYS A 481 15.23 -7.05 39.82
N MET A 482 15.57 -5.78 39.83
CA MET A 482 16.67 -5.32 39.00
C MET A 482 18.00 -5.38 39.76
N PRO A 483 19.04 -6.01 39.19
CA PRO A 483 20.41 -5.82 39.67
C PRO A 483 20.91 -4.43 39.24
N ASN A 484 22.07 -4.02 39.77
CA ASN A 484 22.84 -2.96 39.14
C ASN A 484 23.25 -3.42 37.73
N ILE A 485 23.07 -2.54 36.75
CA ILE A 485 23.34 -2.81 35.34
C ILE A 485 23.62 -1.49 34.64
N GLU A 486 24.69 -1.43 33.87
CA GLU A 486 25.05 -0.26 33.07
C GLU A 486 24.73 -0.51 31.59
N SER A 487 24.37 0.56 30.86
CA SER A 487 23.99 0.47 29.44
C SER A 487 22.93 -0.61 29.17
N GLY A 488 21.97 -0.73 30.06
CA GLY A 488 20.88 -1.69 29.98
C GLY A 488 19.89 -1.35 28.87
N ARG A 489 19.47 -2.37 28.14
CA ARG A 489 18.32 -2.32 27.22
C ARG A 489 17.30 -3.36 27.63
N MET A 490 16.04 -2.93 27.67
CA MET A 490 14.91 -3.83 27.81
C MET A 490 14.15 -3.87 26.49
N TYR A 491 14.36 -4.93 25.72
CA TYR A 491 13.57 -5.20 24.52
C TYR A 491 12.22 -5.75 24.92
N ILE A 492 11.18 -5.27 24.25
CA ILE A 492 9.78 -5.69 24.43
C ILE A 492 9.19 -5.96 23.05
N SER A 493 8.41 -7.02 22.90
CA SER A 493 7.87 -7.40 21.58
C SER A 493 6.57 -8.17 21.64
N TYR A 494 5.81 -8.14 20.55
CA TYR A 494 4.54 -8.85 20.39
C TYR A 494 4.62 -9.96 19.36
N GLY A 495 4.00 -11.10 19.68
CA GLY A 495 3.83 -12.27 18.81
C GLY A 495 5.09 -13.11 18.60
N SER A 496 6.26 -12.47 18.58
CA SER A 496 7.58 -13.08 18.49
C SER A 496 8.55 -12.31 19.40
N PRO A 497 9.54 -12.97 20.02
CA PRO A 497 10.61 -12.27 20.71
C PRO A 497 11.50 -11.48 19.74
N VAL A 498 12.24 -10.52 20.28
CA VAL A 498 13.42 -9.95 19.61
C VAL A 498 14.56 -10.96 19.66
N TYR A 499 15.13 -11.26 18.50
CA TYR A 499 16.27 -12.15 18.32
C TYR A 499 17.57 -11.36 18.35
N ILE A 500 18.35 -11.54 19.42
CA ILE A 500 19.68 -10.97 19.61
C ILE A 500 20.73 -12.06 19.42
N THR A 501 21.90 -11.71 18.91
CA THR A 501 23.05 -12.64 18.84
C THR A 501 24.14 -12.18 19.78
N ILE A 502 24.58 -13.05 20.68
CA ILE A 502 25.79 -12.81 21.48
C ILE A 502 27.01 -13.02 20.60
N ASN A 503 27.94 -12.07 20.61
CA ASN A 503 29.17 -12.12 19.83
C ASN A 503 30.39 -11.84 20.73
N MET A 504 31.58 -12.00 20.14
CA MET A 504 32.86 -11.77 20.81
C MET A 504 33.71 -10.88 19.90
N ASN A 505 34.33 -9.84 20.45
CA ASN A 505 35.33 -9.06 19.71
C ASN A 505 36.69 -9.78 19.68
N ASP A 506 37.66 -9.25 18.93
CA ASP A 506 39.00 -9.84 18.82
C ASP A 506 39.80 -9.83 20.15
N LEU A 507 39.37 -9.03 21.14
CA LEU A 507 39.97 -8.95 22.47
C LEU A 507 39.38 -9.98 23.44
N GLY A 508 38.34 -10.72 23.03
CA GLY A 508 37.66 -11.72 23.85
C GLY A 508 36.48 -11.17 24.67
N ASP A 509 36.14 -9.89 24.52
CA ASP A 509 35.01 -9.29 25.22
C ASP A 509 33.69 -9.68 24.55
N MET A 510 32.71 -10.02 25.38
CA MET A 510 31.35 -10.31 24.93
C MET A 510 30.61 -9.04 24.54
N GLY A 511 29.92 -9.10 23.40
CA GLY A 511 28.99 -8.10 22.94
C GLY A 511 27.70 -8.74 22.43
N PHE A 512 26.80 -7.93 21.88
CA PHE A 512 25.62 -8.44 21.22
C PHE A 512 25.28 -7.63 19.96
N ALA A 513 24.61 -8.27 19.02
CA ALA A 513 24.01 -7.64 17.86
C ALA A 513 22.48 -7.62 18.04
N GLY A 514 21.93 -6.42 18.22
CA GLY A 514 20.48 -6.19 18.24
C GLY A 514 19.84 -6.28 16.84
N PRO A 515 18.59 -5.80 16.69
CA PRO A 515 17.95 -5.63 15.39
C PRO A 515 18.73 -4.67 14.47
N ASP A 516 19.06 -5.12 13.25
CA ASP A 516 19.56 -4.25 12.18
C ASP A 516 18.48 -4.09 11.11
N LEU A 517 17.75 -2.98 11.16
CA LEU A 517 16.62 -2.72 10.27
C LEU A 517 17.04 -2.35 8.83
N ASN A 518 18.32 -2.00 8.62
CA ASN A 518 18.88 -1.73 7.31
C ASN A 518 19.24 -3.03 6.57
N ASN A 519 19.43 -4.13 7.30
CA ASN A 519 19.63 -5.44 6.73
C ASN A 519 18.30 -6.11 6.35
N SER A 520 18.06 -6.25 5.03
CA SER A 520 16.84 -6.85 4.49
C SER A 520 16.55 -8.28 4.96
N THR A 521 17.55 -9.01 5.46
CA THR A 521 17.40 -10.39 5.97
C THR A 521 17.43 -10.50 7.48
N ASP A 522 17.48 -9.39 8.22
CA ASP A 522 17.50 -9.43 9.69
C ASP A 522 16.26 -10.17 10.25
N PRO A 523 16.43 -11.08 11.23
CA PRO A 523 15.33 -11.86 11.78
C PRO A 523 14.23 -11.01 12.41
N ASN A 524 14.53 -9.78 12.83
CA ASN A 524 13.62 -8.89 13.54
C ASN A 524 12.81 -7.96 12.61
N ARG A 525 13.03 -8.01 11.29
CA ARG A 525 12.38 -7.09 10.34
C ARG A 525 10.85 -7.17 10.35
N ASP A 526 10.30 -8.33 10.68
CA ASP A 526 8.87 -8.63 10.79
C ASP A 526 8.39 -8.83 12.25
N VAL A 527 9.17 -8.37 13.22
CA VAL A 527 8.82 -8.37 14.64
C VAL A 527 8.33 -6.98 15.05
N TYR A 528 7.20 -6.93 15.74
CA TYR A 528 6.78 -5.73 16.47
C TYR A 528 7.62 -5.66 17.74
N PHE A 529 8.49 -4.66 17.85
CA PHE A 529 9.30 -4.46 19.05
C PHE A 529 9.50 -3.00 19.39
N GLU A 530 9.83 -2.80 20.65
CA GLU A 530 10.29 -1.57 21.27
C GLU A 530 11.46 -1.89 22.20
N PHE A 531 12.18 -0.85 22.64
CA PHE A 531 13.08 -0.99 23.76
C PHE A 531 13.13 0.26 24.63
N SER A 532 13.41 0.06 25.93
CA SER A 532 13.81 1.13 26.83
C SER A 532 15.31 1.05 27.09
N GLU A 533 15.94 2.20 27.28
CA GLU A 533 17.35 2.31 27.68
C GLU A 533 17.43 2.75 29.13
N PHE A 534 18.38 2.19 29.89
CA PHE A 534 18.54 2.55 31.29
C PHE A 534 19.90 2.18 31.88
N THR A 535 20.25 2.82 32.99
CA THR A 535 21.33 2.44 33.89
C THR A 535 20.78 2.41 35.31
N ILE A 536 21.12 1.34 36.05
CA ILE A 536 20.89 1.23 37.49
C ILE A 536 22.25 1.09 38.16
N LEU A 537 22.62 2.10 38.94
CA LEU A 537 23.90 2.14 39.61
C LEU A 537 23.76 2.84 40.96
N ASN A 538 24.39 2.29 41.99
CA ASN A 538 24.40 2.88 43.34
C ASN A 538 23.01 3.15 43.94
N GLY A 539 22.00 2.36 43.55
CA GLY A 539 20.62 2.55 44.01
C GLY A 539 19.85 3.63 43.25
N GLU A 540 20.45 4.24 42.22
CA GLU A 540 19.83 5.26 41.38
C GLU A 540 19.40 4.65 40.04
N TYR A 541 18.36 5.25 39.42
CA TYR A 541 17.85 4.85 38.11
C TYR A 541 17.89 6.04 37.15
N TRP A 542 18.44 5.80 35.95
CA TRP A 542 18.26 6.64 34.78
C TRP A 542 17.69 5.78 33.67
N GLY A 543 16.61 6.19 33.02
CA GLY A 543 16.14 5.50 31.84
C GLY A 543 14.98 6.17 31.14
N ASN A 544 14.74 5.74 29.91
CA ASN A 544 13.86 6.43 28.97
C ASN A 544 13.19 5.44 28.01
N THR A 545 12.01 5.85 27.51
CA THR A 545 11.54 5.36 26.21
C THR A 545 12.42 5.99 25.11
N THR A 546 12.46 5.44 23.90
CA THR A 546 13.23 6.06 22.83
C THR A 546 12.56 5.92 21.47
N ARG A 547 12.57 7.00 20.69
CA ARG A 547 12.18 7.02 19.28
C ARG A 547 13.37 7.39 18.40
N VAL A 548 14.59 7.37 18.93
CA VAL A 548 15.82 7.70 18.18
C VAL A 548 16.02 6.78 16.97
N ASP A 549 15.61 5.51 17.07
CA ASP A 549 15.68 4.55 15.95
C ASP A 549 14.34 4.33 15.24
N GLY A 550 13.23 4.44 15.99
CA GLY A 550 11.90 4.19 15.45
C GLY A 550 10.83 3.99 16.51
N PHE A 551 9.63 3.72 16.03
CA PHE A 551 8.42 3.40 16.77
C PHE A 551 7.81 2.12 16.20
N GLY A 552 7.67 1.11 17.04
CA GLY A 552 6.94 -0.13 16.77
C GLY A 552 5.50 -0.07 17.29
N PHE A 553 5.30 0.28 18.56
CA PHE A 553 4.01 0.37 19.25
C PHE A 553 4.12 1.26 20.50
N PRO A 554 3.02 1.82 21.04
CA PRO A 554 3.12 2.74 22.16
C PRO A 554 3.63 2.06 23.43
N ILE A 555 4.58 2.70 24.11
CA ILE A 555 5.06 2.28 25.44
C ILE A 555 4.99 3.46 26.41
N THR A 556 4.64 3.17 27.66
CA THR A 556 4.73 4.15 28.76
C THR A 556 5.59 3.62 29.88
N MET A 557 6.35 4.50 30.51
CA MET A 557 7.20 4.23 31.66
C MET A 557 6.78 5.13 32.81
N ARG A 558 6.35 4.53 33.93
CA ARG A 558 6.03 5.22 35.18
C ARG A 558 7.03 4.83 36.25
N LEU A 559 7.86 5.76 36.67
CA LEU A 559 8.83 5.56 37.75
C LEU A 559 8.27 6.11 39.06
N THR A 560 8.21 5.26 40.07
CA THR A 560 7.82 5.63 41.42
C THR A 560 8.93 5.36 42.43
N GLY A 561 9.06 6.22 43.43
CA GLY A 561 10.02 6.10 44.52
C GLY A 561 9.57 6.83 45.78
N GLN A 562 10.17 6.51 46.92
CA GLN A 562 9.88 7.14 48.21
C GLN A 562 11.09 7.85 48.80
N GLY A 563 10.83 8.96 49.49
CA GLY A 563 11.83 9.79 50.16
C GLY A 563 12.51 10.74 49.18
N GLY A 564 12.45 12.04 49.47
CA GLY A 564 12.88 13.13 48.58
C GLY A 564 14.28 13.00 47.99
N PHE A 565 14.46 13.69 46.86
CA PHE A 565 15.64 13.66 45.98
C PHE A 565 16.95 13.93 46.76
N ASP A 566 16.95 14.88 47.71
CA ASP A 566 18.11 15.26 48.53
C ASP A 566 17.80 15.59 50.02
N LYS A 567 16.54 15.43 50.46
CA LYS A 567 16.03 15.96 51.75
C LYS A 567 16.12 17.49 51.88
N ALA A 568 16.16 18.21 50.76
CA ALA A 568 16.10 19.66 50.77
C ALA A 568 14.68 20.13 51.17
N PRO A 569 14.52 21.28 51.87
CA PRO A 569 13.20 21.82 52.16
C PRO A 569 12.44 22.10 50.86
N GLY A 570 11.37 21.33 50.60
CA GLY A 570 10.57 21.41 49.36
C GLY A 570 10.60 20.14 48.50
N ASP A 571 11.43 19.15 48.83
CA ASP A 571 11.43 17.86 48.15
C ASP A 571 10.10 17.12 48.40
N PHE A 572 9.52 16.56 47.34
CA PHE A 572 8.34 15.71 47.45
C PHE A 572 8.67 14.42 48.22
N ASP A 573 7.82 14.03 49.16
CA ASP A 573 7.96 12.76 49.91
C ASP A 573 7.84 11.52 49.00
N VAL A 574 7.29 11.69 47.79
CA VAL A 574 7.03 10.66 46.78
C VAL A 574 7.43 11.18 45.41
N TYR A 575 8.20 10.38 44.66
CA TYR A 575 8.42 10.59 43.23
C TYR A 575 7.46 9.70 42.45
N ASP A 576 6.75 10.29 41.49
CA ASP A 576 5.80 9.59 40.62
C ASP A 576 5.72 10.35 39.29
N LYS A 577 6.49 9.89 38.29
CA LYS A 577 6.52 10.49 36.95
C LYS A 577 6.25 9.45 35.89
N THR A 578 5.48 9.83 34.88
CA THR A 578 5.15 8.99 33.73
C THR A 578 5.57 9.70 32.45
N VAL A 579 6.19 8.96 31.54
CA VAL A 579 6.58 9.38 30.19
C VAL A 579 6.21 8.29 29.18
N GLY A 580 6.25 8.60 27.89
CA GLY A 580 5.95 7.67 26.81
C GLY A 580 4.89 8.20 25.86
N ASP A 581 4.33 7.30 25.06
CA ASP A 581 3.45 7.65 23.96
C ASP A 581 1.98 7.78 24.41
N VAL A 582 1.23 8.65 23.73
CA VAL A 582 -0.22 8.85 23.91
C VAL A 582 -0.98 8.28 22.72
N GLY A 583 -2.03 7.52 23.00
CA GLY A 583 -2.92 6.95 21.99
C GLY A 583 -2.57 5.51 21.61
N THR A 584 -3.44 4.91 20.79
CA THR A 584 -3.26 3.57 20.25
C THR A 584 -2.25 3.58 19.10
N ARG A 585 -1.69 2.41 18.75
CA ARG A 585 -0.77 2.29 17.61
C ARG A 585 -1.45 2.70 16.31
N ALA A 586 -2.71 2.32 16.13
CA ALA A 586 -3.46 2.66 14.92
C ALA A 586 -3.66 4.19 14.80
N GLU A 587 -4.00 4.87 15.90
CA GLU A 587 -4.11 6.33 15.93
C GLU A 587 -2.76 7.00 15.64
N ILE A 588 -1.67 6.52 16.25
CA ILE A 588 -0.32 7.06 16.03
C ILE A 588 0.11 6.94 14.57
N PHE A 589 -0.09 5.77 13.93
CA PHE A 589 0.26 5.61 12.51
C PHE A 589 -0.57 6.53 11.60
N ALA A 590 -1.86 6.68 11.88
CA ALA A 590 -2.74 7.56 11.11
C ALA A 590 -2.37 9.04 11.30
N ALA A 591 -2.12 9.46 12.54
CA ALA A 591 -1.68 10.81 12.89
C ALA A 591 -0.34 11.12 12.23
N PHE A 592 0.63 10.22 12.29
CA PHE A 592 1.93 10.41 11.66
C PHE A 592 1.80 10.63 10.14
N GLU A 593 1.01 9.80 9.45
CA GLU A 593 0.79 9.96 8.00
C GLU A 593 0.10 11.29 7.66
N GLN A 594 -0.74 11.81 8.55
CA GLN A 594 -1.49 13.05 8.35
C GLN A 594 -0.66 14.31 8.65
N GLU A 595 0.09 14.30 9.75
CA GLU A 595 0.65 15.50 10.38
C GLU A 595 2.04 15.88 9.86
N VAL A 596 2.88 14.89 9.51
CA VAL A 596 4.25 15.19 9.08
C VAL A 596 4.32 15.65 7.61
N PRO A 597 5.33 16.47 7.24
CA PRO A 597 5.58 16.84 5.84
C PRO A 597 5.85 15.64 4.94
N ALA A 598 5.71 15.83 3.62
CA ALA A 598 5.79 14.77 2.63
C ALA A 598 7.09 13.94 2.72
N GLU A 599 8.20 14.60 3.05
CA GLU A 599 9.53 14.01 3.21
C GLU A 599 9.56 12.95 4.32
N PHE A 600 8.82 13.16 5.42
CA PHE A 600 8.82 12.27 6.57
C PHE A 600 7.79 11.14 6.45
N LYS A 601 6.85 11.19 5.49
CA LYS A 601 5.86 10.12 5.31
C LYS A 601 6.49 8.82 4.82
N THR A 602 7.67 8.88 4.18
CA THR A 602 8.41 7.69 3.73
C THR A 602 8.98 6.86 4.87
N LEU A 603 8.96 7.40 6.10
CA LEU A 603 9.44 6.72 7.31
C LEU A 603 8.50 5.60 7.78
N ILE A 604 7.27 5.55 7.26
CA ILE A 604 6.31 4.48 7.56
C ILE A 604 6.75 3.18 6.86
N GLN A 605 7.25 2.22 7.64
CA GLN A 605 7.57 0.86 7.21
C GLN A 605 6.49 -0.11 7.70
N ALA A 606 5.29 0.07 7.16
CA ALA A 606 4.12 -0.75 7.50
C ALA A 606 4.32 -2.24 7.13
N PRO A 607 3.69 -3.17 7.89
CA PRO A 607 2.85 -2.91 9.04
C PRO A 607 3.62 -2.67 10.34
N TYR A 608 4.95 -2.82 10.37
CA TYR A 608 5.69 -3.06 11.61
C TYR A 608 6.09 -1.80 12.40
N ARG A 609 6.47 -0.73 11.71
CA ARG A 609 7.08 0.44 12.40
C ARG A 609 7.06 1.72 11.59
N ILE A 610 7.32 2.83 12.27
CA ILE A 610 7.78 4.10 11.72
C ILE A 610 9.24 4.22 12.12
N VAL A 611 10.15 4.46 11.18
CA VAL A 611 11.59 4.52 11.48
C VAL A 611 12.08 5.96 11.61
N ALA A 612 13.18 6.18 12.34
CA ALA A 612 13.80 7.50 12.39
C ALA A 612 14.34 7.93 11.00
N PRO A 613 14.51 9.24 10.75
CA PRO A 613 14.92 9.77 9.45
C PRO A 613 16.14 9.08 8.82
N GLY A 614 17.20 8.84 9.59
CA GLY A 614 18.42 8.20 9.08
C GLY A 614 18.23 6.73 8.69
N LYS A 615 17.13 6.11 9.08
CA LYS A 615 16.75 4.74 8.67
C LYS A 615 15.71 4.73 7.53
N GLY A 616 15.28 5.89 7.02
CA GLY A 616 14.14 6.00 6.10
C GLY A 616 14.28 7.01 4.96
N GLY A 617 15.52 7.30 4.54
CA GLY A 617 15.79 8.07 3.32
C GLY A 617 16.50 9.41 3.52
N PHE A 618 16.90 9.75 4.74
CA PHE A 618 17.68 10.96 5.06
C PHE A 618 19.17 10.66 5.28
N ASP A 619 19.62 9.45 4.92
CA ASP A 619 21.00 8.98 5.03
C ASP A 619 21.36 8.11 3.83
N THR A 620 22.61 7.69 3.74
CA THR A 620 23.05 6.62 2.86
C THR A 620 22.33 5.32 3.24
N MET A 621 21.57 4.79 2.30
CA MET A 621 20.77 3.58 2.45
C MET A 621 21.49 2.40 1.81
N TYR A 622 21.30 1.19 2.35
CA TYR A 622 21.92 -0.01 1.80
C TYR A 622 20.87 -0.87 1.09
N GLY A 623 20.91 -0.87 -0.24
CA GLY A 623 20.02 -1.69 -1.07
C GLY A 623 20.68 -2.98 -1.53
N LEU A 624 19.92 -3.81 -2.25
CA LEU A 624 20.43 -5.06 -2.84
C LEU A 624 21.62 -4.87 -3.79
N ASN A 625 21.81 -3.65 -4.32
CA ASN A 625 22.88 -3.29 -5.24
C ASN A 625 24.00 -2.45 -4.59
N GLY A 626 24.06 -2.38 -3.26
CA GLY A 626 25.03 -1.57 -2.52
C GLY A 626 24.46 -0.27 -1.96
N PRO A 627 25.31 0.63 -1.43
CA PRO A 627 24.88 1.90 -0.85
C PRO A 627 24.33 2.84 -1.93
N TYR A 628 23.29 3.58 -1.59
CA TYR A 628 22.72 4.65 -2.39
C TYR A 628 22.29 5.82 -1.50
N GLU A 629 22.29 7.03 -2.03
CA GLU A 629 21.84 8.21 -1.30
C GLU A 629 20.32 8.18 -1.11
N GLY A 630 19.86 8.35 0.13
CA GLY A 630 18.45 8.55 0.39
C GLY A 630 17.93 9.83 -0.26
N PRO A 631 16.65 9.88 -0.69
CA PRO A 631 16.09 11.02 -1.43
C PRO A 631 16.14 12.35 -0.67
N TYR A 632 16.28 12.32 0.65
CA TYR A 632 16.28 13.49 1.53
C TYR A 632 17.60 13.64 2.30
N ILE A 633 18.69 13.04 1.81
CA ILE A 633 20.02 13.11 2.44
C ILE A 633 20.60 14.54 2.51
N HIS A 634 20.00 15.51 1.82
CA HIS A 634 20.40 16.93 1.81
C HIS A 634 19.36 17.86 2.47
N TYR A 635 18.42 17.32 3.24
CA TYR A 635 17.26 18.06 3.77
C TYR A 635 17.60 19.30 4.61
N PHE A 636 18.68 19.26 5.41
CA PHE A 636 19.12 20.38 6.24
C PHE A 636 20.22 21.24 5.60
N ASP A 637 20.78 20.87 4.44
CA ASP A 637 22.02 21.45 3.93
C ASP A 637 21.94 22.97 3.80
N GLN A 638 20.85 23.51 3.23
CA GLN A 638 20.66 24.96 3.10
C GLN A 638 20.60 25.68 4.45
N TYR A 639 19.96 25.08 5.46
CA TYR A 639 19.86 25.69 6.79
C TYR A 639 21.17 25.57 7.57
N ILE A 640 21.91 24.48 7.40
CA ILE A 640 23.27 24.34 7.94
C ILE A 640 24.19 25.41 7.33
N ASP A 641 24.11 25.61 6.01
CA ASP A 641 24.84 26.67 5.31
C ASP A 641 24.49 28.05 5.88
N GLU A 642 23.21 28.35 6.07
CA GLU A 642 22.75 29.60 6.67
C GLU A 642 23.31 29.82 8.08
N VAL A 643 23.24 28.81 8.94
CA VAL A 643 23.79 28.86 10.31
C VAL A 643 25.29 29.13 10.29
N TRP A 644 26.05 28.40 9.45
CA TRP A 644 27.50 28.60 9.36
C TRP A 644 27.86 29.98 8.79
N ASP A 645 27.12 30.45 7.79
CA ASP A 645 27.33 31.74 7.15
C ASP A 645 27.03 32.91 8.11
N TYR A 646 25.91 32.83 8.85
CA TYR A 646 25.51 33.84 9.83
C TYR A 646 26.59 34.03 10.90
N TYR A 647 27.08 32.92 11.47
CA TYR A 647 28.11 32.94 12.51
C TYR A 647 29.54 33.15 11.99
N ARG A 648 29.76 33.43 10.70
CA ARG A 648 31.05 34.02 10.26
C ARG A 648 31.18 35.46 10.72
N THR A 649 30.07 36.18 10.84
CA THR A 649 30.04 37.61 11.19
C THR A 649 29.38 37.92 12.52
N HIS A 650 28.69 36.94 13.12
CA HIS A 650 28.03 37.05 14.43
C HIS A 650 28.66 36.08 15.44
N ASP A 651 28.63 36.44 16.72
CA ASP A 651 29.02 35.52 17.79
C ASP A 651 27.86 34.59 18.16
N LEU A 652 28.14 33.29 18.22
CA LEU A 652 27.26 32.34 18.90
C LEU A 652 27.60 32.38 20.39
N ASN A 653 26.64 32.81 21.20
CA ASN A 653 26.79 32.98 22.64
C ASN A 653 25.72 32.19 23.37
N PHE A 654 26.13 31.26 24.24
CA PHE A 654 25.22 30.54 25.13
C PHE A 654 25.93 30.15 26.43
N PHE A 655 25.15 29.85 27.47
CA PHE A 655 25.66 29.38 28.75
C PHE A 655 25.52 27.87 28.85
N HIS A 656 26.59 27.18 29.27
CA HIS A 656 26.58 25.76 29.54
C HIS A 656 26.81 25.50 31.05
N PRO A 657 26.00 24.67 31.73
CA PRO A 657 26.09 24.47 33.18
C PRO A 657 27.49 24.12 33.72
N TRP A 658 28.25 23.29 33.01
CA TRP A 658 29.60 22.88 33.43
C TRP A 658 30.75 23.73 32.88
N PHE A 659 30.54 24.45 31.77
CA PHE A 659 31.61 25.15 31.06
C PHE A 659 31.46 26.67 31.09
N GLY A 660 30.37 27.17 31.67
CA GLY A 660 30.09 28.60 31.78
C GLY A 660 29.69 29.22 30.44
N GLN A 661 30.03 30.49 30.25
CA GLN A 661 29.78 31.20 29.00
C GLN A 661 30.65 30.63 27.88
N ILE A 662 30.01 30.21 26.79
CA ILE A 662 30.66 29.76 25.57
C ILE A 662 30.41 30.80 24.48
N THR A 663 31.48 31.20 23.80
CA THR A 663 31.43 32.12 22.66
C THR A 663 32.24 31.53 21.52
N GLY A 664 31.67 31.53 20.32
CA GLY A 664 32.39 31.08 19.13
C GLY A 664 32.01 31.84 17.87
N ARG A 665 32.85 31.64 16.85
CA ARG A 665 32.64 32.18 15.50
C ARG A 665 33.15 31.21 14.44
N VAL A 666 32.53 31.21 13.28
CA VAL A 666 32.98 30.40 12.14
C VAL A 666 34.20 31.04 11.50
N GLN A 667 35.27 30.24 11.36
CA GLN A 667 36.52 30.57 10.68
C GLN A 667 36.77 29.53 9.58
N GLY A 668 36.71 29.95 8.31
CA GLY A 668 36.60 29.02 7.19
C GLY A 668 35.28 28.25 7.25
N ASP A 669 35.36 26.92 7.36
CA ASP A 669 34.22 26.01 7.56
C ASP A 669 34.17 25.39 8.97
N THR A 670 34.95 25.93 9.90
CA THR A 670 35.04 25.42 11.28
C THR A 670 34.52 26.47 12.25
N PHE A 671 33.60 26.06 13.12
CA PHE A 671 33.18 26.84 14.26
C PHE A 671 34.28 26.78 15.32
N VAL A 672 34.85 27.93 15.68
CA VAL A 672 35.95 28.03 16.64
C VAL A 672 35.46 28.73 17.90
N PHE A 673 35.57 28.05 19.03
CA PHE A 673 35.09 28.52 20.33
C PHE A 673 36.24 28.86 21.26
N ASN A 674 35.97 29.76 22.22
CA ASN A 674 36.83 30.06 23.36
C ASN A 674 38.32 30.27 22.96
N ASN A 675 38.55 31.18 22.02
CA ASN A 675 39.88 31.52 21.48
C ASN A 675 40.68 30.35 20.89
N GLY A 676 40.00 29.35 20.31
CA GLY A 676 40.64 28.23 19.61
C GLY A 676 40.78 26.94 20.39
N THR A 677 40.20 26.87 21.60
CA THR A 677 40.29 25.70 22.48
C THR A 677 39.29 24.59 22.15
N ALA A 678 38.22 24.90 21.40
CA ALA A 678 37.26 23.93 20.90
C ALA A 678 36.85 24.24 19.46
N LYS A 679 36.64 23.19 18.67
CA LYS A 679 36.29 23.27 17.25
C LYS A 679 35.12 22.35 16.93
N VAL A 680 34.10 22.89 16.28
CA VAL A 680 32.99 22.12 15.71
C VAL A 680 33.03 22.26 14.20
N PHE A 681 33.02 21.13 13.51
CA PHE A 681 33.10 21.10 12.05
C PHE A 681 31.69 21.13 11.45
N LYS A 682 31.56 21.70 10.24
CA LYS A 682 30.27 21.77 9.56
C LYS A 682 29.65 20.39 9.37
N PRO A 683 28.45 20.11 9.90
CA PRO A 683 27.81 18.80 9.77
C PRO A 683 27.13 18.67 8.40
N THR A 684 26.77 17.45 8.06
CA THR A 684 25.83 17.07 7.01
C THR A 684 24.46 16.77 7.61
N THR A 685 23.41 16.70 6.78
CA THR A 685 22.06 16.31 7.21
C THR A 685 22.02 15.00 8.02
N PRO A 686 22.68 13.88 7.62
CA PRO A 686 22.71 12.66 8.43
C PRO A 686 23.41 12.83 9.78
N GLU A 687 24.45 13.67 9.84
CA GLU A 687 25.17 13.96 11.08
C GLU A 687 24.32 14.77 12.08
N VAL A 688 23.48 15.69 11.58
CA VAL A 688 22.47 16.40 12.39
C VAL A 688 21.41 15.44 12.92
N LEU A 689 20.87 14.56 12.06
CA LEU A 689 19.73 13.71 12.42
C LEU A 689 20.11 12.57 13.37
N GLU A 690 21.33 12.04 13.26
CA GLU A 690 21.80 10.90 14.05
C GLU A 690 22.81 11.30 15.13
N GLY A 691 23.23 12.57 15.20
CA GLY A 691 24.26 13.05 16.13
C GLY A 691 25.56 12.28 16.02
N LYS A 692 26.05 12.12 14.79
CA LYS A 692 27.24 11.32 14.46
C LYS A 692 28.26 12.16 13.71
N GLY A 693 29.43 11.57 13.42
CA GLY A 693 30.45 12.19 12.59
C GLY A 693 30.94 13.51 13.20
N ASN A 694 30.70 14.63 12.52
CA ASN A 694 31.03 15.96 13.01
C ASN A 694 30.28 16.42 14.28
N PHE A 695 29.26 15.67 14.73
CA PHE A 695 28.57 15.85 16.01
C PHE A 695 28.78 14.72 17.03
N ASP A 696 29.82 13.90 16.83
CA ASP A 696 30.29 12.95 17.85
C ASP A 696 31.82 12.84 17.80
N LYS A 697 32.54 13.96 17.95
CA LYS A 697 34.00 13.93 17.95
C LYS A 697 34.63 14.96 18.88
N GLY A 698 35.93 14.81 19.08
CA GLY A 698 36.71 15.75 19.89
C GLY A 698 36.58 15.53 21.40
N THR A 699 36.87 16.60 22.13
CA THR A 699 36.93 16.70 23.59
C THR A 699 35.55 16.79 24.24
N ILE A 700 35.49 16.67 25.57
CA ILE A 700 34.23 16.79 26.33
C ILE A 700 33.57 18.17 26.11
N LEU A 701 34.36 19.25 26.00
CA LEU A 701 33.83 20.58 25.68
C LEU A 701 33.26 20.63 24.26
N GLU A 702 33.96 20.05 23.28
CA GLU A 702 33.48 19.99 21.90
C GLU A 702 32.17 19.22 21.80
N LYS A 703 32.09 18.02 22.40
CA LYS A 703 30.84 17.22 22.44
C LYS A 703 29.68 17.94 23.12
N ALA A 704 29.93 18.70 24.19
CA ALA A 704 28.90 19.50 24.84
C ALA A 704 28.36 20.63 23.92
N ILE A 705 29.25 21.24 23.12
CA ILE A 705 28.85 22.24 22.11
C ILE A 705 28.14 21.58 20.93
N GLU A 706 28.65 20.45 20.45
CA GLU A 706 28.07 19.63 19.38
C GLU A 706 26.63 19.22 19.70
N ALA A 707 26.36 18.74 20.92
CA ALA A 707 25.02 18.38 21.37
C ALA A 707 24.04 19.57 21.31
N GLN A 708 24.47 20.75 21.80
CA GLN A 708 23.65 21.96 21.81
C GLN A 708 23.32 22.45 20.39
N LEU A 709 24.33 22.51 19.52
CA LEU A 709 24.14 22.87 18.11
C LEU A 709 23.27 21.84 17.36
N CYS A 710 23.50 20.55 17.60
CA CYS A 710 22.72 19.47 16.99
C CYS A 710 21.23 19.60 17.35
N ALA A 711 20.91 19.80 18.64
CA ALA A 711 19.55 20.03 19.10
C ALA A 711 18.94 21.31 18.50
N ALA A 712 19.69 22.41 18.46
CA ALA A 712 19.22 23.67 17.91
C ALA A 712 18.96 23.61 16.40
N ILE A 713 19.73 22.83 15.63
CA ILE A 713 19.47 22.62 14.20
C ILE A 713 18.23 21.75 14.01
N ASN A 714 18.13 20.62 14.72
CA ASN A 714 16.93 19.75 14.66
C ASN A 714 15.64 20.53 14.95
N ARG A 715 15.68 21.43 15.93
CA ARG A 715 14.55 22.27 16.38
C ARG A 715 14.36 23.55 15.56
N HIS A 716 15.23 23.83 14.60
CA HIS A 716 15.25 25.05 13.77
C HIS A 716 15.36 26.36 14.60
N VAL A 717 16.23 26.39 15.59
CA VAL A 717 16.48 27.56 16.45
C VAL A 717 17.96 27.97 16.55
N ALA A 718 18.84 27.35 15.75
CA ALA A 718 20.29 27.58 15.78
C ALA A 718 20.72 29.04 15.56
N LEU A 719 19.92 29.88 14.88
CA LEU A 719 20.22 31.29 14.63
C LEU A 719 19.92 32.25 15.80
N ASP A 720 19.13 31.82 16.80
CA ASP A 720 18.82 32.62 17.99
C ASP A 720 18.95 31.79 19.27
N THR A 721 20.06 31.97 19.99
CA THR A 721 20.33 31.24 21.23
C THR A 721 19.35 31.54 22.35
N ASN A 722 18.60 32.64 22.28
CA ASN A 722 17.53 32.91 23.24
C ASN A 722 16.35 31.95 23.09
N GLN A 723 16.20 31.32 21.91
CA GLN A 723 15.16 30.32 21.66
C GLN A 723 15.61 28.89 21.98
N TRP A 724 16.90 28.64 22.28
CA TRP A 724 17.41 27.28 22.46
C TRP A 724 16.74 26.54 23.61
N GLY A 725 16.27 27.24 24.65
CA GLY A 725 15.47 26.69 25.75
C GLY A 725 13.95 26.97 25.66
N ASN A 726 13.48 27.62 24.59
CA ASN A 726 12.07 27.99 24.44
C ASN A 726 11.32 26.95 23.60
N VAL A 727 10.63 26.01 24.27
CA VAL A 727 9.90 24.92 23.61
C VAL A 727 8.84 25.42 22.61
N GLN A 728 8.26 26.61 22.83
CA GLN A 728 7.26 27.18 21.91
C GLN A 728 7.87 27.66 20.58
N ALA A 729 9.18 27.86 20.53
CA ALA A 729 9.89 28.27 19.32
C ALA A 729 10.37 27.06 18.48
N TYR A 730 10.36 25.84 19.04
CA TYR A 730 10.83 24.67 18.32
C TYR A 730 9.90 24.30 17.16
N TYR A 731 10.50 23.89 16.05
CA TYR A 731 9.82 23.32 14.88
C TYR A 731 8.76 24.24 14.24
N GLN A 732 8.82 25.55 14.48
CA GLN A 732 7.85 26.51 13.93
C GLN A 732 8.11 26.85 12.45
N THR A 733 9.31 26.59 11.95
CA THR A 733 9.72 26.84 10.56
C THR A 733 10.62 25.70 10.08
N GLY A 734 10.54 25.36 8.80
CA GLY A 734 11.37 24.32 8.17
C GLY A 734 12.61 24.87 7.47
N PRO A 735 13.65 24.03 7.24
CA PRO A 735 13.68 22.60 7.56
C PRO A 735 13.87 22.35 9.06
N ALA A 736 13.09 21.42 9.63
CA ALA A 736 13.17 20.97 11.01
C ALA A 736 12.94 19.46 11.09
N ASN A 737 13.30 18.84 12.21
CA ASN A 737 13.07 17.41 12.44
C ASN A 737 11.60 17.18 12.85
N TYR A 738 10.71 17.12 11.87
CA TYR A 738 9.27 16.92 12.10
C TYR A 738 8.93 15.51 12.58
N TYR A 739 9.83 14.54 12.43
CA TYR A 739 9.71 13.25 13.10
C TYR A 739 9.83 13.42 14.62
N ALA A 740 10.85 14.12 15.11
CA ALA A 740 11.00 14.38 16.54
C ALA A 740 9.83 15.22 17.09
N LYS A 741 9.42 16.27 16.36
CA LYS A 741 8.26 17.09 16.72
C LYS A 741 7.01 16.24 16.96
N PHE A 742 6.73 15.30 16.06
CA PHE A 742 5.58 14.41 16.19
C PHE A 742 5.59 13.66 17.53
N TRP A 743 6.72 13.10 17.94
CA TRP A 743 6.80 12.38 19.21
C TRP A 743 6.62 13.28 20.43
N HIS A 744 7.01 14.57 20.36
CA HIS A 744 6.66 15.52 21.41
C HIS A 744 5.16 15.83 21.43
N ASP A 745 4.54 16.07 20.26
CA ASP A 745 3.11 16.36 20.16
C ASP A 745 2.23 15.21 20.69
N HIS A 746 2.71 13.97 20.56
CA HIS A 746 2.05 12.74 21.00
C HIS A 746 2.73 12.08 22.21
N GLY A 747 3.57 12.82 22.93
CA GLY A 747 4.27 12.37 24.13
C GLY A 747 3.59 12.85 25.41
N ILE A 748 3.59 12.02 26.47
CA ILE A 748 3.03 12.40 27.77
C ILE A 748 3.78 13.63 28.30
N GLY A 749 3.06 14.74 28.50
CA GLY A 749 3.64 16.00 28.95
C GLY A 749 4.53 16.71 27.93
N GLY A 750 4.54 16.26 26.68
CA GLY A 750 5.44 16.77 25.64
C GLY A 750 6.86 16.20 25.68
N TYR A 751 7.12 15.19 26.52
CA TYR A 751 8.45 14.59 26.66
C TYR A 751 8.62 13.41 25.69
N ALA A 752 9.68 13.47 24.86
CA ALA A 752 10.01 12.40 23.93
C ALA A 752 11.49 12.38 23.61
N TYR A 753 12.07 11.20 23.42
CA TYR A 753 13.42 11.05 22.88
C TYR A 753 13.33 10.87 21.36
N GLY A 754 13.03 11.95 20.63
CA GLY A 754 12.78 11.93 19.18
C GLY A 754 14.05 11.97 18.32
N PHE A 755 15.17 12.42 18.88
CA PHE A 755 16.51 12.37 18.29
C PHE A 755 17.58 12.30 19.39
N CYS A 756 18.84 12.02 19.04
CA CYS A 756 19.91 11.65 19.98
C CYS A 756 20.23 12.67 21.10
N TYR A 757 19.98 13.97 20.88
CA TYR A 757 20.25 15.04 21.85
C TYR A 757 18.97 15.79 22.28
N ASP A 758 17.84 15.10 22.34
CA ASP A 758 16.57 15.69 22.79
C ASP A 758 16.56 16.07 24.27
N ASP A 759 17.49 15.49 25.03
CA ASP A 759 17.74 15.77 26.45
C ASP A 759 18.34 17.16 26.69
N VAL A 760 18.85 17.84 25.66
CA VAL A 760 19.24 19.24 25.73
C VAL A 760 18.04 20.11 26.12
N PHE A 761 18.16 20.78 27.27
CA PHE A 761 17.07 21.50 27.97
C PHE A 761 15.94 20.60 28.52
N GLU A 762 16.22 19.32 28.81
CA GLU A 762 15.35 18.40 29.56
C GLU A 762 14.00 18.08 28.90
N TRP A 763 13.95 17.99 27.57
CA TRP A 763 12.72 17.65 26.82
C TRP A 763 12.62 16.18 26.38
N SER A 764 13.62 15.36 26.72
CA SER A 764 13.57 13.92 26.49
C SER A 764 12.63 13.19 27.45
N SER A 765 12.32 11.93 27.15
CA SER A 765 11.58 11.04 28.05
C SER A 765 12.45 10.42 29.16
N LEU A 766 13.56 11.06 29.52
CA LEU A 766 14.44 10.59 30.59
C LEU A 766 13.79 10.71 31.96
N LEU A 767 13.67 9.59 32.65
CA LEU A 767 13.33 9.50 34.06
C LEU A 767 14.61 9.25 34.86
N HIS A 768 14.84 10.11 35.84
CA HIS A 768 15.94 9.96 36.79
C HIS A 768 15.42 10.06 38.23
N TYR A 769 15.79 9.10 39.07
CA TYR A 769 15.54 9.19 40.50
C TYR A 769 16.56 8.43 41.35
N THR A 770 16.90 8.99 42.51
CA THR A 770 17.94 8.47 43.42
C THR A 770 17.44 7.39 44.38
N LYS A 771 16.12 7.22 44.53
CA LYS A 771 15.48 6.19 45.38
C LYS A 771 14.31 5.49 44.69
N PRO A 772 14.53 4.90 43.51
CA PRO A 772 13.50 4.25 42.74
C PRO A 772 13.00 2.98 43.46
N GLN A 773 11.69 2.78 43.48
CA GLN A 773 11.08 1.55 44.02
C GLN A 773 10.51 0.67 42.90
N THR A 774 9.86 1.28 41.92
CA THR A 774 9.18 0.54 40.85
C THR A 774 9.19 1.34 39.56
N LEU A 775 9.63 0.71 38.48
CA LEU A 775 9.37 1.16 37.12
C LEU A 775 8.24 0.31 36.56
N THR A 776 7.08 0.92 36.31
CA THR A 776 5.98 0.27 35.59
C THR A 776 6.10 0.56 34.11
N ILE A 777 6.18 -0.48 33.28
CA ILE A 777 6.22 -0.39 31.82
C ILE A 777 4.92 -0.96 31.26
N THR A 778 4.09 -0.11 30.66
CA THR A 778 2.87 -0.55 29.98
C THR A 778 3.16 -0.66 28.49
N VAL A 779 2.90 -1.85 27.93
CA VAL A 779 3.07 -2.19 26.52
C VAL A 779 1.72 -2.01 25.83
N GLY A 780 1.56 -0.98 25.02
CA GLY A 780 0.29 -0.61 24.37
C GLY A 780 0.14 -1.14 22.94
N TRP A 781 -1.04 -0.95 22.35
CA TRP A 781 -1.35 -1.34 20.97
C TRP A 781 -2.35 -0.38 20.30
#